data_AF-B2LS99-F1
#
_entry.id   AF-B2LS99-F1
#
_cell.length_a   1.000
_cell.length_b   1.000
_cell.length_c   1.000
_cell.angle_alpha   90.00
_cell.angle_beta   90.00
_cell.angle_gamma   90.00
#
_symmetry.space_group_name_H-M   'P 1'
#
loop_
_entity.id
_entity.type
_entity.pdbx_description
1 polymer ?
#
loop_
_entity_poly.entity_id
_entity_poly.type
_entity_poly.pdbx_seq_one_letter_code
_entity_poly.pdbx_strand_id
1 'polypeptide(L)'
;MNKQQLAAKIWESANQMRSKIEANDYKDYILGFIFYKFLSDKQVQFLINNEFDEQSIKELNEQDEDTLNYVRNEIGYFIAYDNLFSTWVEDGQDFDIAYVRDALSAFGRLINPAHKDLFEGIFNTLETGLSKLGENAASQTKAARSLIHLINDIPMKGKQDYDVLGFIYEYLISQFAANAGKKAGEFYTPHEVSVLMSEIMADHLKDREKIQIYDPTSGSGSLLINIGQSVENRLGGENNIRYFAQELKKNTYNLTRMNLFMRGILPNDIITRNADTLEDDWPIDSNKTHEPLRVDAVVSNPPYSQKWDPEFKDKDPRYSPFGLAPKTKADYAFLLHDLYHIKPDGIMTIVLPHGVLFRGGDEGKIRENLIEKNHIDAIIGLPANVFFGTGIPTIVLVLKQTRNNDDVLIIDASKGFVKEGKNNKLRACDIKRIVDTVVSRQSQLKFSALVNRQTIRENGYNLNIPRYVDSSDEAESWDIYASMFGDIPNSELAALSPYWQAMPSLKASLFTATSSEYSALSVEDVKAAITAHEDTQRFNGQYKQAFGDFEAYLKQSLITELLQVKRSRQRGIISDEIFRRLQGIALIDKYDAYQMLDAKWQQLGADLEMIQTEGMDTCKKVEPKMVTKKQKGKEVQVQEGWLGHIFPFELVEKTYFKEELKHIQTISERLQTINTEIEELFNGLSEDDKESACVNEDKTAFVNVELNKEVKQIKADKKRGETFAKDGFENTLLAVSKLQSEEKTLKKSLKTADETLLEATKKKITELTKSEIEHLLLLKWVQPIVQSLAQLPQQLIQRLTNKLQALADKYAQTYGDIANETQQVEQQLAEMMGELQGSDFDMLGIKALKGFLQGKALAGGQHE
;
A
#
# COMPACT_ATOMS: atom_id res chain seq x y z
N MET A 1 15.19 13.97 4.37
CA MET A 1 14.67 12.58 4.54
C MET A 1 13.20 12.62 4.93
N ASN A 2 12.31 11.88 4.25
CA ASN A 2 10.85 11.98 4.52
C ASN A 2 10.40 11.11 5.72
N LYS A 3 9.20 11.38 6.26
CA LYS A 3 8.62 10.67 7.42
C LYS A 3 8.51 9.15 7.25
N GLN A 4 8.29 8.65 6.04
CA GLN A 4 8.23 7.21 5.75
C GLN A 4 9.62 6.55 5.81
N GLN A 5 10.64 7.18 5.23
CA GLN A 5 12.02 6.71 5.29
C GLN A 5 12.54 6.71 6.73
N LEU A 6 12.22 7.74 7.51
CA LEU A 6 12.56 7.80 8.92
C LEU A 6 11.89 6.69 9.71
N ALA A 7 10.59 6.46 9.52
CA ALA A 7 9.85 5.37 10.16
C ALA A 7 10.44 3.98 9.82
N ALA A 8 10.79 3.75 8.55
CA ALA A 8 11.44 2.53 8.10
C ALA A 8 12.83 2.36 8.72
N LYS A 9 13.65 3.41 8.75
CA LYS A 9 14.99 3.40 9.40
C LYS A 9 14.88 3.04 10.88
N ILE A 10 13.93 3.64 11.60
CA ILE A 10 13.69 3.36 13.02
C ILE A 10 13.25 1.91 13.21
N TRP A 11 12.34 1.42 12.38
CA TRP A 11 11.88 0.03 12.41
C TRP A 11 13.00 -0.97 12.12
N GLU A 12 13.83 -0.73 11.11
CA GLU A 12 14.99 -1.58 10.78
C GLU A 12 15.99 -1.62 11.93
N SER A 13 16.34 -0.45 12.46
CA SER A 13 17.28 -0.32 13.59
C SER A 13 16.73 -1.00 14.85
N ALA A 14 15.44 -0.82 15.11
CA ALA A 14 14.71 -1.49 16.18
C ALA A 14 14.73 -3.02 16.04
N ASN A 15 14.53 -3.54 14.82
CA ASN A 15 14.61 -4.97 14.55
C ASN A 15 16.02 -5.55 14.74
N GLN A 16 17.08 -4.80 14.45
CA GLN A 16 18.44 -5.25 14.74
C GLN A 16 18.69 -5.37 16.26
N MET A 17 18.18 -4.40 17.04
CA MET A 17 18.27 -4.40 18.50
C MET A 17 17.43 -5.50 19.17
N ARG A 18 16.42 -6.02 18.46
CA ARG A 18 15.48 -7.04 18.94
C ARG A 18 16.09 -8.44 19.14
N SER A 19 17.30 -8.73 18.66
CA SER A 19 17.86 -10.09 18.59
C SER A 19 17.83 -10.95 19.88
N LYS A 20 17.52 -10.37 21.05
CA LYS A 20 17.35 -11.06 22.35
C LYS A 20 15.98 -10.89 23.04
N ILE A 21 15.01 -10.17 22.46
CA ILE A 21 13.72 -9.82 23.09
C ILE A 21 12.55 -10.21 22.16
N GLU A 22 11.46 -10.76 22.72
CA GLU A 22 10.25 -11.03 21.95
C GLU A 22 9.64 -9.75 21.35
N ALA A 23 9.02 -9.84 20.16
CA ALA A 23 8.43 -8.68 19.46
C ALA A 23 7.45 -7.90 20.34
N ASN A 24 6.60 -8.63 21.06
CA ASN A 24 5.51 -8.05 21.84
C ASN A 24 6.05 -7.29 23.05
N ASP A 25 7.11 -7.79 23.68
CA ASP A 25 7.76 -7.14 24.81
C ASP A 25 8.53 -5.89 24.35
N TYR A 26 9.29 -6.00 23.26
CA TYR A 26 10.07 -4.88 22.73
C TYR A 26 9.21 -3.70 22.26
N LYS A 27 8.02 -3.98 21.70
CA LYS A 27 7.01 -2.97 21.33
C LYS A 27 6.73 -2.02 22.48
N ASP A 28 6.43 -2.56 23.66
CA ASP A 28 6.02 -1.75 24.79
C ASP A 28 7.14 -0.81 25.27
N TYR A 29 8.41 -1.20 25.06
CA TYR A 29 9.56 -0.39 25.46
C TYR A 29 9.83 0.75 24.48
N ILE A 30 9.96 0.45 23.19
CA ILE A 30 10.27 1.47 22.19
C ILE A 30 9.16 2.52 22.12
N LEU A 31 7.88 2.09 22.19
CA LEU A 31 6.75 3.00 22.19
C LEU A 31 6.70 3.84 23.48
N GLY A 32 7.01 3.25 24.64
CA GLY A 32 7.13 3.98 25.89
C GLY A 32 8.23 5.05 25.88
N PHE A 33 9.43 4.74 25.38
CA PHE A 33 10.52 5.71 25.25
C PHE A 33 10.21 6.81 24.24
N ILE A 34 9.58 6.48 23.10
CA ILE A 34 9.13 7.47 22.12
C ILE A 34 8.11 8.43 22.76
N PHE A 35 7.15 7.89 23.52
CA PHE A 35 6.17 8.71 24.23
C PHE A 35 6.82 9.58 25.30
N TYR A 36 7.79 9.06 26.06
CA TYR A 36 8.52 9.86 27.05
C TYR A 36 9.29 11.02 26.38
N LYS A 37 9.99 10.75 25.27
CA LYS A 37 10.64 11.79 24.46
C LYS A 37 9.64 12.86 24.02
N PHE A 38 8.47 12.44 23.52
CA PHE A 38 7.40 13.37 23.14
C PHE A 38 6.99 14.28 24.29
N LEU A 39 6.78 13.73 25.49
CA LEU A 39 6.40 14.52 26.66
C LEU A 39 7.49 15.52 27.06
N SER A 40 8.74 15.05 27.10
CA SER A 40 9.91 15.87 27.41
C SER A 40 10.06 17.02 26.43
N ASP A 41 10.06 16.73 25.12
CA ASP A 41 10.24 17.74 24.08
C ASP A 41 9.05 18.71 24.03
N LYS A 42 7.82 18.22 24.26
CA LYS A 42 6.64 19.07 24.35
C LYS A 42 6.72 20.08 25.49
N GLN A 43 7.24 19.68 26.65
CA GLN A 43 7.47 20.62 27.74
C GLN A 43 8.56 21.64 27.40
N VAL A 44 9.69 21.20 26.83
CA VAL A 44 10.76 22.10 26.43
C VAL A 44 10.27 23.12 25.39
N GLN A 45 9.51 22.66 24.38
CA GLN A 45 8.91 23.55 23.39
C GLN A 45 7.90 24.52 24.01
N PHE A 46 7.08 24.05 24.95
CA PHE A 46 6.17 24.92 25.69
C PHE A 46 6.93 26.02 26.43
N LEU A 47 8.01 25.69 27.14
CA LEU A 47 8.82 26.67 27.87
C LEU A 47 9.50 27.68 26.93
N ILE A 48 10.10 27.21 25.84
CA ILE A 48 10.71 28.08 24.82
C ILE A 48 9.68 29.04 24.22
N ASN A 49 8.47 28.55 23.89
CA ASN A 49 7.39 29.37 23.36
C ASN A 49 6.85 30.40 24.37
N ASN A 50 7.12 30.20 25.67
CA ASN A 50 6.77 31.11 26.75
C ASN A 50 8.00 31.90 27.25
N GLU A 51 8.99 32.10 26.37
CA GLU A 51 10.16 32.98 26.60
C GLU A 51 11.13 32.54 27.72
N PHE A 52 11.10 31.26 28.12
CA PHE A 52 12.14 30.71 29.01
C PHE A 52 13.45 30.54 28.24
N ASP A 53 14.55 31.04 28.81
CA ASP A 53 15.89 30.88 28.24
C ASP A 53 16.52 29.51 28.58
N GLU A 54 17.64 29.19 27.93
CA GLU A 54 18.32 27.91 28.11
C GLU A 54 18.80 27.70 29.56
N GLN A 55 19.15 28.78 30.26
CA GLN A 55 19.59 28.71 31.65
C GLN A 55 18.42 28.36 32.58
N SER A 56 17.26 28.98 32.36
CA SER A 56 16.03 28.70 33.09
C SER A 56 15.59 27.25 32.90
N ILE A 57 15.77 26.70 31.69
CA ILE A 57 15.50 25.28 31.42
C ILE A 57 16.44 24.37 32.22
N LYS A 58 17.73 24.72 32.32
CA LYS A 58 18.73 23.99 33.13
C LYS A 58 18.45 24.03 34.63
N GLU A 59 17.69 25.02 35.07
CA GLU A 59 17.30 25.19 36.47
C GLU A 59 15.95 24.54 36.79
N LEU A 60 15.26 23.90 35.84
CA LEU A 60 13.98 23.22 36.07
C LEU A 60 14.10 22.12 37.12
N ASN A 61 13.51 22.33 38.28
CA ASN A 61 13.52 21.36 39.37
C ASN A 61 12.22 21.42 40.18
N GLU A 62 12.01 20.45 41.08
CA GLU A 62 10.79 20.35 41.88
C GLU A 62 10.66 21.40 43.00
N GLN A 63 11.71 22.18 43.29
CA GLN A 63 11.70 23.19 44.36
C GLN A 63 11.10 24.53 43.92
N ASP A 64 11.09 24.82 42.62
CA ASP A 64 10.40 25.98 42.06
C ASP A 64 8.92 25.65 41.85
N GLU A 65 8.13 25.82 42.91
CA GLU A 65 6.69 25.52 42.90
C GLU A 65 5.92 26.37 41.87
N ASP A 66 6.36 27.60 41.58
CA ASP A 66 5.65 28.49 40.66
C ASP A 66 5.78 27.98 39.21
N THR A 67 7.01 27.70 38.77
CA THR A 67 7.25 27.14 37.42
C THR A 67 6.64 25.74 37.30
N LEU A 68 6.76 24.91 38.33
CA LEU A 68 6.18 23.57 38.36
C LEU A 68 4.66 23.63 38.19
N ASN A 69 3.96 24.47 38.95
CA ASN A 69 2.51 24.57 38.87
C ASN A 69 2.04 25.21 37.56
N TYR A 70 2.78 26.19 37.04
CA TYR A 70 2.50 26.79 35.72
C TYR A 70 2.50 25.73 34.62
N VAL A 71 3.59 24.97 34.50
CA VAL A 71 3.72 23.92 33.47
C VAL A 71 2.66 22.84 33.66
N ARG A 72 2.44 22.35 34.90
CA ARG A 72 1.41 21.33 35.17
C ARG A 72 0.00 21.78 34.79
N ASN A 73 -0.34 23.05 35.01
CA ASN A 73 -1.66 23.57 34.67
C ASN A 73 -1.87 23.69 33.16
N GLU A 74 -0.82 24.04 32.42
CA GLU A 74 -0.93 24.28 30.98
C GLU A 74 -0.81 22.99 30.14
N ILE A 75 0.10 22.07 30.49
CA ILE A 75 0.35 20.85 29.70
C ILE A 75 0.00 19.54 30.40
N GLY A 76 -0.35 19.59 31.69
CA GLY A 76 -0.89 18.47 32.46
C GLY A 76 0.10 17.60 33.24
N TYR A 77 1.40 17.87 33.13
CA TYR A 77 2.48 17.17 33.83
C TYR A 77 3.70 18.08 33.96
N PHE A 78 4.71 17.65 34.73
CA PHE A 78 6.01 18.32 34.80
C PHE A 78 7.15 17.30 34.83
N ILE A 79 8.23 17.63 34.12
CA ILE A 79 9.48 16.85 34.03
C ILE A 79 10.64 17.77 34.45
N ALA A 80 11.35 17.43 35.51
CA ALA A 80 12.54 18.17 35.95
C ALA A 80 13.71 18.04 34.96
N TYR A 81 14.68 18.95 34.99
CA TYR A 81 15.82 18.99 34.08
C TYR A 81 16.58 17.65 34.01
N ASP A 82 16.91 17.07 35.17
CA ASP A 82 17.63 15.79 35.26
C ASP A 82 16.84 14.60 34.66
N ASN A 83 15.52 14.77 34.51
CA ASN A 83 14.61 13.78 33.94
C ASN A 83 14.26 14.08 32.48
N LEU A 84 14.75 15.16 31.87
CA LEU A 84 14.51 15.44 30.46
C LEU A 84 15.21 14.40 29.58
N PHE A 85 14.56 14.06 28.46
CA PHE A 85 15.14 13.14 27.48
C PHE A 85 16.45 13.69 26.88
N SER A 86 16.55 15.02 26.71
CA SER A 86 17.78 15.69 26.26
C SER A 86 18.94 15.47 27.23
N THR A 87 18.67 15.51 28.54
CA THR A 87 19.68 15.29 29.58
C THR A 87 20.23 13.87 29.52
N TRP A 88 19.35 12.87 29.34
CA TRP A 88 19.79 11.49 29.15
C TRP A 88 20.66 11.28 27.90
N VAL A 89 20.41 12.07 26.85
CA VAL A 89 21.25 12.06 25.63
C VAL A 89 22.62 12.69 25.91
N GLU A 90 22.65 13.80 26.65
CA GLU A 90 23.87 14.52 27.04
C GLU A 90 24.78 13.69 27.97
N ASP A 91 24.20 12.94 28.90
CA ASP A 91 24.93 12.06 29.83
C ASP A 91 25.79 11.01 29.11
N GLY A 92 25.39 10.59 27.90
CA GLY A 92 26.19 9.72 27.04
C GLY A 92 26.67 8.44 27.72
N GLN A 93 27.95 8.38 28.13
CA GLN A 93 28.48 7.20 28.82
C GLN A 93 28.09 7.12 30.31
N ASP A 94 27.75 8.25 30.92
CA ASP A 94 27.41 8.38 32.34
C ASP A 94 25.92 8.13 32.62
N PHE A 95 25.13 7.91 31.57
CA PHE A 95 23.71 7.53 31.66
C PHE A 95 23.54 6.20 32.41
N ASP A 96 22.63 6.16 33.37
CA ASP A 96 22.21 4.95 34.10
C ASP A 96 20.71 4.68 33.90
N ILE A 97 20.34 3.40 33.78
CA ILE A 97 18.93 2.97 33.71
C ILE A 97 18.12 3.39 34.94
N ALA A 98 18.76 3.63 36.09
CA ALA A 98 18.13 4.19 37.29
C ALA A 98 17.48 5.55 37.01
N TYR A 99 18.09 6.40 36.18
CA TYR A 99 17.54 7.72 35.84
C TYR A 99 16.17 7.61 35.16
N VAL A 100 15.98 6.59 34.33
CA VAL A 100 14.66 6.32 33.71
C VAL A 100 13.65 5.92 34.78
N ARG A 101 14.03 5.07 35.74
CA ARG A 101 13.12 4.64 36.83
C ARG A 101 12.70 5.83 37.70
N ASP A 102 13.66 6.67 38.08
CA ASP A 102 13.44 7.85 38.90
C ASP A 102 12.53 8.85 38.17
N ALA A 103 12.76 9.05 36.88
CA ALA A 103 11.94 9.92 36.05
C ALA A 103 10.50 9.41 35.86
N LEU A 104 10.29 8.11 35.63
CA LEU A 104 8.95 7.54 35.52
C LEU A 104 8.18 7.66 36.85
N SER A 105 8.87 7.44 37.97
CA SER A 105 8.32 7.63 39.31
C SER A 105 7.96 9.10 39.58
N ALA A 106 8.88 10.03 39.27
CA ALA A 106 8.67 11.47 39.41
C ALA A 106 7.51 11.94 38.52
N PHE A 107 7.47 11.50 37.26
CA PHE A 107 6.37 11.81 36.34
C PHE A 107 5.02 11.47 36.97
N GLY A 108 4.86 10.28 37.53
CA GLY A 108 3.62 9.86 38.20
C GLY A 108 3.19 10.77 39.36
N ARG A 109 4.14 11.31 40.14
CA ARG A 109 3.85 12.26 41.24
C ARG A 109 3.46 13.64 40.72
N LEU A 110 4.00 14.04 39.57
CA LEU A 110 3.95 15.41 39.05
C LEU A 110 2.86 15.61 37.97
N ILE A 111 1.93 14.66 37.82
CA ILE A 111 0.73 14.79 36.98
C ILE A 111 -0.24 15.82 37.58
N ASN A 112 -0.84 16.67 36.75
CA ASN A 112 -1.94 17.54 37.17
C ASN A 112 -3.15 16.70 37.62
N PRO A 113 -3.73 16.94 38.82
CA PRO A 113 -4.92 16.23 39.28
C PRO A 113 -6.09 16.19 38.28
N ALA A 114 -6.28 17.22 37.46
CA ALA A 114 -7.33 17.30 36.45
C ALA A 114 -7.11 16.35 35.25
N HIS A 115 -5.87 15.89 35.03
CA HIS A 115 -5.50 14.98 33.93
C HIS A 115 -5.01 13.63 34.43
N LYS A 116 -5.34 13.29 35.67
CA LYS A 116 -4.95 12.04 36.32
C LYS A 116 -5.41 10.82 35.52
N ASP A 117 -6.66 10.81 35.05
CA ASP A 117 -7.23 9.70 34.28
C ASP A 117 -6.46 9.41 32.96
N LEU A 118 -5.89 10.46 32.36
CA LEU A 118 -5.12 10.36 31.12
C LEU A 118 -3.71 9.80 31.37
N PHE A 119 -2.98 10.34 32.34
CA PHE A 119 -1.54 10.04 32.51
C PHE A 119 -1.23 9.01 33.59
N GLU A 120 -2.10 8.78 34.56
CA GLU A 120 -1.81 7.86 35.66
C GLU A 120 -1.56 6.44 35.15
N GLY A 121 -0.45 5.86 35.59
CA GLY A 121 -0.02 4.52 35.24
C GLY A 121 0.27 4.30 33.75
N ILE A 122 0.41 5.36 32.94
CA ILE A 122 0.65 5.26 31.50
C ILE A 122 1.99 4.55 31.20
N PHE A 123 3.00 4.73 32.06
CA PHE A 123 4.33 4.15 31.90
C PHE A 123 4.55 2.81 32.62
N ASN A 124 3.55 2.25 33.31
CA ASN A 124 3.72 1.01 34.08
C ASN A 124 4.29 -0.16 33.24
N THR A 125 3.88 -0.24 31.97
CA THR A 125 4.38 -1.27 31.03
C THR A 125 5.86 -1.07 30.71
N LEU A 126 6.29 0.18 30.53
CA LEU A 126 7.69 0.51 30.32
C LEU A 126 8.50 0.20 31.59
N GLU A 127 8.03 0.66 32.75
CA GLU A 127 8.70 0.50 34.05
C GLU A 127 8.97 -0.97 34.39
N THR A 128 7.94 -1.81 34.32
CA THR A 128 8.07 -3.27 34.52
C THR A 128 8.98 -3.91 33.46
N GLY A 129 8.92 -3.37 32.24
CA GLY A 129 9.70 -3.76 31.08
C GLY A 129 11.20 -3.48 31.15
N LEU A 130 11.64 -2.45 31.87
CA LEU A 130 13.06 -2.07 31.95
C LEU A 130 13.94 -3.22 32.42
N SER A 131 13.40 -4.09 33.30
CA SER A 131 14.09 -5.29 33.79
C SER A 131 14.37 -6.34 32.71
N LYS A 132 13.59 -6.35 31.62
CA LYS A 132 13.69 -7.31 30.50
C LYS A 132 14.61 -6.83 29.37
N LEU A 133 15.11 -5.59 29.42
CA LEU A 133 16.04 -5.05 28.41
C LEU A 133 17.43 -5.71 28.45
N GLY A 134 17.76 -6.39 29.55
CA GLY A 134 19.00 -7.12 29.72
C GLY A 134 19.06 -7.88 31.04
N GLU A 135 19.96 -8.85 31.12
CA GLU A 135 20.10 -9.77 32.27
C GLU A 135 20.61 -9.07 33.55
N ASN A 136 21.25 -7.91 33.41
CA ASN A 136 21.79 -7.11 34.52
C ASN A 136 21.77 -5.60 34.21
N ALA A 137 22.00 -4.77 35.21
CA ALA A 137 21.96 -3.31 35.10
C ALA A 137 22.84 -2.76 33.96
N ALA A 138 24.08 -3.24 33.81
CA ALA A 138 24.98 -2.77 32.75
C ALA A 138 24.43 -3.07 31.34
N SER A 139 23.86 -4.26 31.15
CA SER A 139 23.22 -4.63 29.87
C SER A 139 21.93 -3.85 29.61
N GLN A 140 21.13 -3.56 30.66
CA GLN A 140 19.93 -2.74 30.58
C GLN A 140 20.27 -1.29 30.21
N THR A 141 21.24 -0.69 30.90
CA THR A 141 21.75 0.65 30.60
C THR A 141 22.25 0.75 29.16
N LYS A 142 23.02 -0.24 28.69
CA LYS A 142 23.50 -0.27 27.31
C LYS A 142 22.34 -0.33 26.29
N ALA A 143 21.35 -1.17 26.54
CA ALA A 143 20.19 -1.31 25.65
C ALA A 143 19.33 -0.03 25.62
N ALA A 144 19.01 0.53 26.79
CA ALA A 144 18.25 1.77 26.93
C ALA A 144 18.98 2.96 26.29
N ARG A 145 20.30 3.09 26.49
CA ARG A 145 21.11 4.12 25.82
C ARG A 145 21.06 4.00 24.31
N SER A 146 21.16 2.77 23.77
CA SER A 146 21.03 2.56 22.33
C SER A 146 19.63 2.95 21.81
N LEU A 147 18.57 2.70 22.57
CA LEU A 147 17.21 3.14 22.23
C LEU A 147 17.11 4.67 22.27
N ILE A 148 17.63 5.31 23.31
CA ILE A 148 17.63 6.76 23.48
C ILE A 148 18.33 7.43 22.29
N HIS A 149 19.52 6.96 21.89
CA HIS A 149 20.21 7.51 20.72
C HIS A 149 19.44 7.27 19.42
N LEU A 150 18.81 6.10 19.24
CA LEU A 150 18.01 5.82 18.04
C LEU A 150 16.78 6.75 17.95
N ILE A 151 16.13 7.00 19.08
CA ILE A 151 14.92 7.83 19.18
C ILE A 151 15.28 9.32 19.11
N ASN A 152 16.49 9.71 19.54
CA ASN A 152 16.96 11.10 19.45
C ASN A 152 17.01 11.64 18.01
N ASP A 153 17.22 10.76 17.01
CA ASP A 153 17.17 11.12 15.59
C ASP A 153 15.77 11.59 15.12
N ILE A 154 14.72 11.40 15.93
CA ILE A 154 13.36 11.83 15.60
C ILE A 154 13.20 13.34 15.87
N PRO A 155 12.92 14.17 14.85
CA PRO A 155 12.76 15.62 15.02
C PRO A 155 11.52 15.95 15.87
N MET A 156 11.58 17.04 16.69
CA MET A 156 10.52 17.51 17.62
C MET A 156 10.48 19.05 17.83
N LYS A 157 11.09 19.84 16.94
CA LYS A 157 11.26 21.29 17.13
C LYS A 157 10.12 22.14 16.54
N GLY A 158 9.12 21.54 15.89
CA GLY A 158 7.98 22.27 15.31
C GLY A 158 6.66 21.51 15.32
N LYS A 159 5.55 22.20 14.99
CA LYS A 159 4.21 21.59 14.93
C LYS A 159 4.13 20.40 13.96
N GLN A 160 4.88 20.47 12.86
CA GLN A 160 5.00 19.38 11.89
C GLN A 160 5.76 18.16 12.42
N ASP A 161 6.70 18.37 13.34
CA ASP A 161 7.49 17.29 13.90
C ASP A 161 6.62 16.37 14.78
N TYR A 162 5.56 16.92 15.40
CA TYR A 162 4.53 16.12 16.06
C TYR A 162 3.72 15.26 15.09
N ASP A 163 3.40 15.77 13.89
CA ASP A 163 2.75 14.97 12.85
C ASP A 163 3.66 13.85 12.32
N VAL A 164 4.97 14.15 12.16
CA VAL A 164 6.00 13.16 11.79
C VAL A 164 6.09 12.07 12.86
N LEU A 165 6.12 12.46 14.14
CA LEU A 165 6.18 11.50 15.23
C LEU A 165 4.93 10.64 15.33
N GLY A 166 3.74 11.25 15.28
CA GLY A 166 2.49 10.50 15.30
C GLY A 166 2.40 9.51 14.14
N PHE A 167 2.93 9.88 12.97
CA PHE A 167 3.06 8.96 11.83
C PHE A 167 4.03 7.81 12.12
N ILE A 168 5.23 8.08 12.64
CA ILE A 168 6.21 7.05 13.00
C ILE A 168 5.62 6.10 14.05
N TYR A 169 4.95 6.64 15.06
CA TYR A 169 4.34 5.86 16.12
C TYR A 169 3.28 4.90 15.58
N GLU A 170 2.38 5.39 14.72
CA GLU A 170 1.37 4.56 14.06
C GLU A 170 1.98 3.52 13.12
N TYR A 171 3.03 3.90 12.37
CA TYR A 171 3.76 2.96 11.54
C TYR A 171 4.35 1.82 12.37
N LEU A 172 4.97 2.14 13.52
CA LEU A 172 5.50 1.13 14.42
C LEU A 172 4.39 0.23 14.98
N ILE A 173 3.26 0.78 15.43
CA ILE A 173 2.10 -0.01 15.88
C ILE A 173 1.65 -0.99 14.78
N SER A 174 1.51 -0.50 13.55
CA SER A 174 1.13 -1.32 12.39
C SER A 174 2.14 -2.44 12.10
N GLN A 175 3.44 -2.14 12.14
CA GLN A 175 4.50 -3.15 11.97
C GLN A 175 4.49 -4.19 13.10
N PHE A 176 4.26 -3.77 14.35
CA PHE A 176 4.13 -4.70 15.47
C PHE A 176 2.89 -5.59 15.33
N ALA A 177 1.76 -5.04 14.88
CA ALA A 177 0.55 -5.81 14.60
C ALA A 177 0.77 -6.85 13.49
N ALA A 178 1.39 -6.46 12.37
CA ALA A 178 1.72 -7.36 11.28
C ALA A 178 2.60 -8.56 11.72
N ASN A 179 3.47 -8.34 12.72
CA ASN A 179 4.36 -9.36 13.26
C ASN A 179 3.82 -10.13 14.47
N ALA A 180 2.66 -9.74 15.04
CA ALA A 180 2.11 -10.33 16.26
C ALA A 180 1.32 -11.65 16.03
N GLY A 181 1.16 -12.09 14.78
CA GLY A 181 0.47 -13.34 14.44
C GLY A 181 -1.02 -13.33 14.80
N LYS A 182 -1.55 -14.46 15.30
CA LYS A 182 -3.00 -14.62 15.60
C LYS A 182 -3.56 -13.63 16.63
N LYS A 183 -2.71 -12.99 17.44
CA LYS A 183 -3.14 -12.00 18.46
C LYS A 183 -3.31 -10.58 17.89
N ALA A 184 -2.99 -10.34 16.62
CA ALA A 184 -2.95 -8.99 16.04
C ALA A 184 -4.34 -8.33 15.89
N GLY A 185 -5.38 -9.11 15.55
CA GLY A 185 -6.71 -8.58 15.21
C GLY A 185 -7.46 -7.91 16.37
N GLU A 186 -7.12 -8.24 17.61
CA GLU A 186 -7.73 -7.66 18.82
C GLU A 186 -7.10 -6.30 19.21
N PHE A 187 -6.00 -5.89 18.57
CA PHE A 187 -5.24 -4.70 18.98
C PHE A 187 -5.10 -3.63 17.89
N TYR A 188 -5.27 -3.99 16.62
CA TYR A 188 -5.08 -3.06 15.50
C TYR A 188 -5.99 -3.40 14.33
N THR A 189 -6.73 -2.39 13.88
CA THR A 189 -7.54 -2.46 12.65
C THR A 189 -6.68 -2.04 11.46
N PRO A 190 -6.59 -2.85 10.37
CA PRO A 190 -5.86 -2.46 9.17
C PRO A 190 -6.22 -1.04 8.70
N HIS A 191 -5.22 -0.28 8.25
CA HIS A 191 -5.39 1.14 7.94
C HIS A 191 -6.47 1.35 6.88
N GLU A 192 -6.51 0.50 5.86
CA GLU A 192 -7.44 0.64 4.74
C GLU A 192 -8.90 0.37 5.15
N VAL A 193 -9.13 -0.53 6.11
CA VAL A 193 -10.47 -0.75 6.69
C VAL A 193 -10.87 0.43 7.57
N SER A 194 -9.92 0.96 8.36
CA SER A 194 -10.16 2.15 9.17
C SER A 194 -10.52 3.36 8.31
N VAL A 195 -9.84 3.55 7.17
CA VAL A 195 -10.15 4.61 6.19
C VAL A 195 -11.52 4.39 5.54
N LEU A 196 -11.89 3.15 5.23
CA LEU A 196 -13.23 2.85 4.70
C LEU A 196 -14.33 3.27 5.69
N MET A 197 -14.20 2.85 6.96
CA MET A 197 -15.16 3.19 8.00
C MET A 197 -15.20 4.71 8.24
N SER A 198 -14.03 5.36 8.29
CA SER A 198 -13.93 6.80 8.51
C SER A 198 -14.56 7.62 7.41
N GLU A 199 -14.38 7.27 6.14
CA GLU A 199 -14.95 8.02 5.01
C GLU A 199 -16.49 7.89 4.95
N ILE A 200 -17.05 6.74 5.32
CA ILE A 200 -18.50 6.55 5.44
C ILE A 200 -19.06 7.46 6.54
N MET A 201 -18.43 7.46 7.71
CA MET A 201 -18.89 8.25 8.85
C MET A 201 -18.69 9.75 8.63
N ALA A 202 -17.56 10.15 8.08
CA ALA A 202 -17.27 11.54 7.76
C ALA A 202 -18.25 12.11 6.74
N ASP A 203 -18.82 11.29 5.83
CA ASP A 203 -19.91 11.73 4.97
C ASP A 203 -21.21 11.98 5.72
N HIS A 204 -21.58 11.07 6.62
CA HIS A 204 -22.81 11.20 7.42
C HIS A 204 -22.73 12.37 8.40
N LEU A 205 -21.54 12.72 8.89
CA LEU A 205 -21.34 13.76 9.91
C LEU A 205 -20.92 15.13 9.34
N LYS A 206 -20.85 15.30 8.02
CA LYS A 206 -20.27 16.49 7.35
C LYS A 206 -20.92 17.83 7.72
N ASP A 207 -22.16 17.80 8.19
CA ASP A 207 -22.94 19.00 8.54
C ASP A 207 -22.89 19.32 10.06
N ARG A 208 -22.10 18.58 10.85
CA ARG A 208 -21.97 18.80 12.31
C ARG A 208 -20.72 19.62 12.64
N GLU A 209 -20.87 20.60 13.53
CA GLU A 209 -19.74 21.41 14.01
C GLU A 209 -18.94 20.75 15.14
N LYS A 210 -19.63 20.01 16.03
CA LYS A 210 -19.05 19.31 17.17
C LYS A 210 -19.47 17.85 17.14
N ILE A 211 -18.53 16.95 17.33
CA ILE A 211 -18.74 15.51 17.14
C ILE A 211 -18.19 14.75 18.35
N GLN A 212 -18.98 13.81 18.85
CA GLN A 212 -18.57 12.83 19.85
C GLN A 212 -18.45 11.47 19.19
N ILE A 213 -17.29 10.82 19.36
CA ILE A 213 -16.99 9.51 18.79
C ILE A 213 -16.66 8.54 19.91
N TYR A 214 -17.23 7.34 19.86
CA TYR A 214 -16.98 6.28 20.84
C TYR A 214 -16.44 5.01 20.18
N ASP A 215 -15.39 4.43 20.77
CA ASP A 215 -14.95 3.05 20.49
C ASP A 215 -14.92 2.22 21.78
N PRO A 216 -15.85 1.25 21.94
CA PRO A 216 -15.91 0.36 23.10
C PRO A 216 -14.78 -0.66 23.16
N THR A 217 -14.04 -0.86 22.08
CA THR A 217 -13.01 -1.90 21.93
C THR A 217 -11.77 -1.31 21.26
N SER A 218 -11.32 -0.19 21.82
CA SER A 218 -10.47 0.79 21.14
C SER A 218 -9.10 0.28 20.69
N GLY A 219 -8.59 -0.81 21.26
CA GLY A 219 -7.29 -1.36 20.86
C GLY A 219 -6.19 -0.29 20.96
N SER A 220 -5.40 -0.10 19.91
CA SER A 220 -4.39 0.96 19.85
C SER A 220 -4.94 2.41 19.74
N GLY A 221 -6.26 2.59 19.62
CA GLY A 221 -6.89 3.88 19.31
C GLY A 221 -6.77 4.32 17.84
N SER A 222 -6.11 3.52 16.99
CA SER A 222 -5.84 3.85 15.59
C SER A 222 -7.12 4.07 14.77
N LEU A 223 -8.16 3.26 15.02
CA LEU A 223 -9.45 3.40 14.33
C LEU A 223 -10.09 4.77 14.65
N LEU A 224 -10.19 5.11 15.93
CA LEU A 224 -10.69 6.41 16.41
C LEU A 224 -9.95 7.60 15.79
N ILE A 225 -8.61 7.53 15.76
CA ILE A 225 -7.77 8.59 15.19
C ILE A 225 -8.07 8.80 13.70
N ASN A 226 -8.17 7.71 12.92
CA ASN A 226 -8.45 7.81 11.48
C ASN A 226 -9.80 8.47 11.20
N ILE A 227 -10.80 8.19 12.04
CA ILE A 227 -12.14 8.80 11.92
C ILE A 227 -12.08 10.28 12.27
N GLY A 228 -11.43 10.63 13.39
CA GLY A 228 -11.19 12.01 13.76
C GLY A 228 -10.56 12.82 12.63
N GLN A 229 -9.50 12.28 12.03
CA GLN A 229 -8.82 12.91 10.88
C GLN A 229 -9.71 13.05 9.64
N SER A 230 -10.45 12.00 9.24
CA SER A 230 -11.35 12.09 8.07
C SER A 230 -12.46 13.12 8.29
N VAL A 231 -13.00 13.20 9.51
CA VAL A 231 -14.02 14.19 9.91
C VAL A 231 -13.45 15.60 9.89
N GLU A 232 -12.30 15.85 10.55
CA GLU A 232 -11.63 17.15 10.57
C GLU A 232 -11.27 17.64 9.15
N ASN A 233 -10.80 16.75 8.29
CA ASN A 233 -10.50 17.06 6.89
C ASN A 233 -11.73 17.59 6.14
N ARG A 234 -12.93 17.08 6.46
CA ARG A 234 -14.19 17.56 5.89
C ARG A 234 -14.68 18.84 6.56
N LEU A 235 -14.54 18.98 7.88
CA LEU A 235 -14.96 20.18 8.63
C LEU A 235 -14.01 21.39 8.48
N GLY A 236 -12.83 21.20 7.89
CA GLY A 236 -11.89 22.30 7.64
C GLY A 236 -10.83 22.49 8.72
N GLY A 237 -10.58 21.47 9.56
CA GLY A 237 -9.44 21.42 10.48
C GLY A 237 -9.68 22.01 11.88
N GLU A 238 -10.93 22.12 12.32
CA GLU A 238 -11.25 22.56 13.69
C GLU A 238 -11.22 21.37 14.66
N ASN A 239 -10.55 21.53 15.80
CA ASN A 239 -10.36 20.50 16.83
C ASN A 239 -11.63 20.34 17.70
N ASN A 240 -12.75 20.00 17.06
CA ASN A 240 -14.10 19.98 17.67
C ASN A 240 -14.62 18.56 17.95
N ILE A 241 -13.71 17.59 18.11
CA ILE A 241 -14.04 16.17 18.30
C ILE A 241 -13.71 15.74 19.72
N ARG A 242 -14.67 15.11 20.40
CA ARG A 242 -14.46 14.45 21.69
C ARG A 242 -14.41 12.94 21.49
N TYR A 243 -13.36 12.33 22.01
CA TYR A 243 -13.04 10.92 21.84
C TYR A 243 -13.34 10.16 23.14
N PHE A 244 -14.20 9.15 23.03
CA PHE A 244 -14.50 8.19 24.09
C PHE A 244 -13.88 6.85 23.70
N ALA A 245 -13.02 6.29 24.55
CA ALA A 245 -12.36 5.02 24.27
C ALA A 245 -12.40 4.08 25.48
N GLN A 246 -12.84 2.85 25.26
CA GLN A 246 -12.80 1.79 26.26
C GLN A 246 -11.92 0.64 25.77
N GLU A 247 -11.13 0.06 26.69
CA GLU A 247 -10.28 -1.08 26.39
C GLU A 247 -10.11 -1.95 27.63
N LEU A 248 -10.23 -3.27 27.45
CA LEU A 248 -10.15 -4.25 28.54
C LEU A 248 -8.70 -4.44 29.03
N LYS A 249 -7.75 -4.60 28.10
CA LYS A 249 -6.37 -4.96 28.43
C LYS A 249 -5.55 -3.72 28.79
N LYS A 250 -5.06 -3.67 30.03
CA LYS A 250 -4.33 -2.50 30.57
C LYS A 250 -3.18 -2.01 29.69
N ASN A 251 -2.34 -2.91 29.16
CA ASN A 251 -1.21 -2.51 28.31
C ASN A 251 -1.67 -1.84 27.02
N THR A 252 -2.74 -2.35 26.41
CA THR A 252 -3.34 -1.79 25.20
C THR A 252 -4.06 -0.49 25.49
N TYR A 253 -4.77 -0.40 26.61
CA TYR A 253 -5.37 0.85 27.09
C TYR A 253 -4.33 1.97 27.24
N ASN A 254 -3.15 1.66 27.78
CA ASN A 254 -2.05 2.62 27.85
C ASN A 254 -1.61 3.07 26.46
N LEU A 255 -1.53 2.14 25.50
CA LEU A 255 -1.22 2.46 24.10
C LEU A 255 -2.28 3.39 23.48
N THR A 256 -3.58 3.15 23.72
CA THR A 256 -4.67 4.02 23.26
C THR A 256 -4.45 5.46 23.74
N ARG A 257 -4.20 5.64 25.04
CA ARG A 257 -3.99 6.97 25.66
C ARG A 257 -2.76 7.68 25.10
N MET A 258 -1.65 6.96 24.98
CA MET A 258 -0.43 7.49 24.35
C MET A 258 -0.70 7.94 22.91
N ASN A 259 -1.34 7.08 22.11
CA ASN A 259 -1.57 7.33 20.69
C ASN A 259 -2.49 8.55 20.47
N LEU A 260 -3.61 8.63 21.19
CA LEU A 260 -4.52 9.77 21.12
C LEU A 260 -3.81 11.09 21.48
N PHE A 261 -3.02 11.09 22.56
CA PHE A 261 -2.32 12.30 22.99
C PHE A 261 -1.20 12.73 22.03
N MET A 262 -0.43 11.78 21.47
CA MET A 262 0.61 12.07 20.48
C MET A 262 0.07 12.60 19.15
N ARG A 263 -1.20 12.35 18.84
CA ARG A 263 -1.88 12.93 17.67
C ARG A 263 -2.32 14.39 17.87
N GLY A 264 -1.98 14.99 19.01
CA GLY A 264 -2.29 16.39 19.30
C GLY A 264 -3.74 16.62 19.74
N ILE A 265 -4.48 15.57 20.06
CA ILE A 265 -5.81 15.69 20.67
C ILE A 265 -5.64 16.32 22.06
N LEU A 266 -6.48 17.31 22.37
CA LEU A 266 -6.41 18.02 23.64
C LEU A 266 -6.79 17.08 24.81
N PRO A 267 -6.12 17.15 25.98
CA PRO A 267 -6.43 16.31 27.12
C PRO A 267 -7.92 16.25 27.50
N ASN A 268 -8.62 17.38 27.45
CA ASN A 268 -10.04 17.47 27.81
C ASN A 268 -10.98 16.76 26.82
N ASP A 269 -10.50 16.48 25.62
CA ASP A 269 -11.24 15.79 24.56
C ASP A 269 -10.92 14.29 24.51
N ILE A 270 -10.02 13.81 25.37
CA ILE A 270 -9.67 12.39 25.51
C ILE A 270 -10.32 11.84 26.78
N ILE A 271 -11.39 11.07 26.61
CA ILE A 271 -12.09 10.40 27.72
C ILE A 271 -11.89 8.90 27.55
N THR A 272 -11.20 8.26 28.49
CA THR A 272 -10.85 6.83 28.35
C THR A 272 -11.18 6.04 29.61
N ARG A 273 -11.53 4.75 29.43
CA ARG A 273 -11.82 3.83 30.54
C ARG A 273 -11.16 2.46 30.31
N ASN A 274 -10.53 1.93 31.34
CA ASN A 274 -10.03 0.55 31.34
C ASN A 274 -11.00 -0.37 32.10
N ALA A 275 -11.89 -1.03 31.37
CA ALA A 275 -12.91 -1.94 31.92
C ALA A 275 -13.45 -2.88 30.83
N ASP A 276 -14.16 -3.93 31.23
CA ASP A 276 -14.89 -4.80 30.30
C ASP A 276 -16.17 -4.12 29.83
N THR A 277 -16.29 -3.92 28.52
CA THR A 277 -17.43 -3.25 27.86
C THR A 277 -18.77 -3.95 28.10
N LEU A 278 -18.79 -5.28 28.13
CA LEU A 278 -20.03 -6.04 28.23
C LEU A 278 -20.50 -6.15 29.70
N GLU A 279 -19.56 -6.16 30.65
CA GLU A 279 -19.85 -6.26 32.08
C GLU A 279 -20.08 -4.88 32.73
N ASP A 280 -19.30 -3.87 32.35
CA ASP A 280 -19.35 -2.52 32.94
C ASP A 280 -19.71 -1.47 31.89
N ASP A 281 -21.02 -1.20 31.76
CA ASP A 281 -21.55 -0.27 30.76
C ASP A 281 -20.98 1.15 30.89
N TRP A 282 -20.68 1.75 29.74
CA TRP A 282 -20.02 3.06 29.61
C TRP A 282 -20.09 3.52 28.14
N PRO A 283 -20.09 4.84 27.83
CA PRO A 283 -20.15 5.98 28.74
C PRO A 283 -21.55 6.24 29.32
N ILE A 284 -21.59 6.78 30.53
CA ILE A 284 -22.82 7.21 31.22
C ILE A 284 -22.90 8.75 31.14
N ASP A 285 -24.09 9.30 30.91
CA ASP A 285 -24.32 10.74 30.89
C ASP A 285 -24.24 11.30 32.31
N SER A 286 -23.22 12.11 32.60
CA SER A 286 -23.01 12.69 33.93
C SER A 286 -24.14 13.65 34.35
N ASN A 287 -24.93 14.17 33.42
CA ASN A 287 -26.05 15.07 33.71
C ASN A 287 -27.36 14.33 33.98
N LYS A 288 -27.39 13.02 33.77
CA LYS A 288 -28.60 12.20 33.90
C LYS A 288 -28.29 10.94 34.69
N THR A 289 -29.02 10.75 35.78
CA THR A 289 -28.85 9.56 36.63
C THR A 289 -29.10 8.28 35.84
N HIS A 290 -28.04 7.49 35.64
CA HIS A 290 -28.06 6.14 35.04
C HIS A 290 -28.57 6.08 33.58
N GLU A 291 -28.41 7.14 32.79
CA GLU A 291 -28.63 7.07 31.34
C GLU A 291 -27.31 6.90 30.58
N PRO A 292 -27.30 6.13 29.47
CA PRO A 292 -26.13 6.06 28.61
C PRO A 292 -25.86 7.43 27.98
N LEU A 293 -24.59 7.79 27.89
CA LEU A 293 -24.19 8.85 26.98
C LEU A 293 -24.31 8.32 25.56
N ARG A 294 -25.16 8.98 24.77
CA ARG A 294 -25.31 8.71 23.33
C ARG A 294 -24.44 9.67 22.54
N VAL A 295 -23.65 9.14 21.62
CA VAL A 295 -22.68 9.90 20.81
C VAL A 295 -23.11 9.97 19.34
N ASP A 296 -22.45 10.83 18.57
CA ASP A 296 -22.77 11.04 17.15
C ASP A 296 -22.28 9.87 16.28
N ALA A 297 -21.20 9.21 16.71
CA ALA A 297 -20.54 8.14 15.98
C ALA A 297 -20.04 7.04 16.92
N VAL A 298 -20.34 5.78 16.60
CA VAL A 298 -19.77 4.61 17.29
C VAL A 298 -19.02 3.75 16.30
N VAL A 299 -17.81 3.32 16.65
CA VAL A 299 -16.98 2.43 15.85
C VAL A 299 -16.40 1.32 16.67
N SER A 300 -16.23 0.15 16.07
CA SER A 300 -15.58 -0.95 16.78
C SER A 300 -15.02 -2.01 15.82
N ASN A 301 -13.98 -2.66 16.32
CA ASN A 301 -13.45 -3.91 15.80
C ASN A 301 -13.31 -4.86 17.00
N PRO A 302 -14.42 -5.43 17.49
CA PRO A 302 -14.41 -6.23 18.70
C PRO A 302 -13.67 -7.55 18.51
N PRO A 303 -13.22 -8.19 19.60
CA PRO A 303 -12.64 -9.53 19.56
C PRO A 303 -13.63 -10.56 19.00
N TYR A 304 -13.28 -11.19 17.88
CA TYR A 304 -14.19 -12.07 17.15
C TYR A 304 -14.55 -13.32 17.95
N SER A 305 -15.86 -13.59 18.04
CA SER A 305 -16.38 -14.82 18.61
C SER A 305 -15.86 -15.12 20.03
N GLN A 306 -15.60 -14.08 20.82
CA GLN A 306 -15.21 -14.21 22.22
C GLN A 306 -16.34 -14.88 23.02
N LYS A 307 -15.98 -15.64 24.07
CA LYS A 307 -16.92 -16.05 25.11
C LYS A 307 -17.28 -14.85 25.98
N TRP A 308 -18.53 -14.77 26.40
CA TRP A 308 -19.02 -13.75 27.34
C TRP A 308 -20.06 -14.37 28.27
N ASP A 309 -20.49 -13.62 29.28
CA ASP A 309 -21.51 -14.08 30.23
C ASP A 309 -22.87 -13.42 29.97
N PRO A 310 -23.87 -14.13 29.41
CA PRO A 310 -25.21 -13.58 29.21
C PRO A 310 -26.09 -13.65 30.47
N GLU A 311 -25.60 -14.23 31.58
CA GLU A 311 -26.42 -14.43 32.78
C GLU A 311 -26.91 -13.09 33.36
N PHE A 312 -28.20 -13.03 33.70
CA PHE A 312 -28.90 -11.84 34.22
C PHE A 312 -28.92 -10.59 33.30
N LYS A 313 -28.55 -10.74 32.03
CA LYS A 313 -28.55 -9.63 31.04
C LYS A 313 -29.85 -9.55 30.23
N ASP A 314 -30.86 -10.38 30.52
CA ASP A 314 -32.14 -10.44 29.81
C ASP A 314 -32.97 -9.15 29.94
N LYS A 315 -32.81 -8.43 31.06
CA LYS A 315 -33.47 -7.15 31.34
C LYS A 315 -32.61 -5.93 31.04
N ASP A 316 -31.36 -6.13 30.63
CA ASP A 316 -30.47 -5.05 30.25
C ASP A 316 -31.07 -4.30 29.04
N PRO A 317 -31.21 -2.97 29.09
CA PRO A 317 -31.73 -2.18 27.98
C PRO A 317 -30.96 -2.34 26.66
N ARG A 318 -29.69 -2.74 26.71
CA ARG A 318 -28.84 -3.02 25.54
C ARG A 318 -29.35 -4.22 24.75
N TYR A 319 -29.84 -5.26 25.44
CA TYR A 319 -30.15 -6.57 24.84
C TYR A 319 -31.63 -6.92 24.85
N SER A 320 -32.38 -6.52 25.87
CA SER A 320 -33.81 -6.83 26.05
C SER A 320 -34.69 -6.57 24.81
N PRO A 321 -34.43 -5.55 23.96
CA PRO A 321 -35.25 -5.33 22.76
C PRO A 321 -34.96 -6.31 21.62
N PHE A 322 -33.87 -7.08 21.67
CA PHE A 322 -33.36 -7.87 20.53
C PHE A 322 -33.16 -9.35 20.86
N GLY A 323 -32.82 -9.68 22.10
CA GLY A 323 -32.38 -11.01 22.53
C GLY A 323 -30.92 -11.01 22.97
N LEU A 324 -30.48 -12.15 23.54
CA LEU A 324 -29.13 -12.33 24.06
C LEU A 324 -28.27 -13.12 23.09
N ALA A 325 -27.03 -12.66 22.88
CA ALA A 325 -26.08 -13.41 22.08
C ALA A 325 -25.67 -14.74 22.77
N PRO A 326 -25.31 -15.80 22.03
CA PRO A 326 -24.89 -17.06 22.64
C PRO A 326 -23.65 -16.90 23.53
N LYS A 327 -23.54 -17.68 24.61
CA LYS A 327 -22.40 -17.66 25.55
C LYS A 327 -21.03 -17.80 24.88
N THR A 328 -20.97 -18.52 23.75
CA THR A 328 -19.73 -18.76 22.99
C THR A 328 -19.41 -17.70 21.94
N LYS A 329 -20.31 -16.73 21.71
CA LYS A 329 -20.25 -15.75 20.62
C LYS A 329 -20.77 -14.39 21.08
N ALA A 330 -19.86 -13.52 21.50
CA ALA A 330 -20.16 -12.16 21.93
C ALA A 330 -20.40 -11.17 20.77
N ASP A 331 -20.28 -11.59 19.50
CA ASP A 331 -20.32 -10.72 18.31
C ASP A 331 -21.55 -9.77 18.32
N TYR A 332 -22.74 -10.31 18.58
CA TYR A 332 -23.97 -9.49 18.70
C TYR A 332 -24.09 -8.73 20.02
N ALA A 333 -23.44 -9.16 21.10
CA ALA A 333 -23.45 -8.42 22.36
C ALA A 333 -22.71 -7.08 22.21
N PHE A 334 -21.57 -7.08 21.51
CA PHE A 334 -20.87 -5.85 21.14
C PHE A 334 -21.71 -5.00 20.20
N LEU A 335 -22.25 -5.57 19.11
CA LEU A 335 -23.09 -4.82 18.16
C LEU A 335 -24.26 -4.10 18.85
N LEU A 336 -24.95 -4.78 19.77
CA LEU A 336 -26.09 -4.23 20.48
C LEU A 336 -25.68 -3.17 21.52
N HIS A 337 -24.52 -3.33 22.16
CA HIS A 337 -23.95 -2.30 23.02
C HIS A 337 -23.63 -1.02 22.22
N ASP A 338 -22.94 -1.15 21.09
CA ASP A 338 -22.61 -0.03 20.22
C ASP A 338 -23.87 0.70 19.72
N LEU A 339 -24.89 -0.06 19.30
CA LEU A 339 -26.18 0.49 18.87
C LEU A 339 -26.91 1.22 20.02
N TYR A 340 -26.71 0.80 21.27
CA TYR A 340 -27.32 1.44 22.43
C TYR A 340 -26.74 2.84 22.70
N HIS A 341 -25.45 3.06 22.41
CA HIS A 341 -24.71 4.30 22.65
C HIS A 341 -24.74 5.30 21.49
N ILE A 342 -25.54 5.08 20.47
CA ILE A 342 -25.66 6.00 19.32
C ILE A 342 -26.86 6.95 19.46
N LYS A 343 -26.69 8.21 19.04
CA LYS A 343 -27.81 9.17 18.93
C LYS A 343 -28.82 8.72 17.86
N PRO A 344 -30.10 9.15 17.96
CA PRO A 344 -31.12 8.85 16.94
C PRO A 344 -30.68 9.12 15.50
N ASP A 345 -29.94 10.20 15.27
CA ASP A 345 -29.43 10.66 13.98
C ASP A 345 -27.94 10.32 13.75
N GLY A 346 -27.34 9.53 14.64
CA GLY A 346 -25.94 9.12 14.57
C GLY A 346 -25.67 7.99 13.57
N ILE A 347 -24.40 7.62 13.43
CA ILE A 347 -23.96 6.50 12.58
C ILE A 347 -23.02 5.54 13.33
N MET A 348 -23.21 4.24 13.13
CA MET A 348 -22.37 3.19 13.69
C MET A 348 -21.72 2.40 12.57
N THR A 349 -20.42 2.08 12.72
CA THR A 349 -19.74 1.10 11.86
C THR A 349 -19.02 0.06 12.70
N ILE A 350 -19.27 -1.23 12.45
CA ILE A 350 -18.67 -2.33 13.22
C ILE A 350 -18.11 -3.38 12.27
N VAL A 351 -16.92 -3.89 12.59
CA VAL A 351 -16.31 -5.02 11.88
C VAL A 351 -16.67 -6.34 12.55
N LEU A 352 -17.20 -7.31 11.80
CA LEU A 352 -17.56 -8.64 12.32
C LEU A 352 -17.17 -9.76 11.35
N PRO A 353 -17.06 -11.02 11.81
CA PRO A 353 -16.94 -12.17 10.91
C PRO A 353 -18.27 -12.45 10.18
N HIS A 354 -18.22 -13.01 8.96
CA HIS A 354 -19.41 -13.33 8.15
C HIS A 354 -20.49 -14.16 8.87
N GLY A 355 -20.13 -14.96 9.87
CA GLY A 355 -21.08 -15.85 10.54
C GLY A 355 -22.29 -15.14 11.15
N VAL A 356 -22.16 -13.88 11.58
CA VAL A 356 -23.30 -13.11 12.12
C VAL A 356 -24.44 -12.97 11.11
N LEU A 357 -24.14 -13.01 9.81
CA LEU A 357 -25.12 -12.85 8.74
C LEU A 357 -26.07 -14.04 8.60
N PHE A 358 -25.68 -15.24 9.01
CA PHE A 358 -26.42 -16.46 8.66
C PHE A 358 -26.54 -17.51 9.76
N ARG A 359 -25.82 -17.37 10.89
CA ARG A 359 -25.99 -18.28 12.04
C ARG A 359 -27.44 -18.23 12.56
N GLY A 360 -27.97 -19.40 12.93
CA GLY A 360 -29.33 -19.58 13.44
C GLY A 360 -29.44 -19.38 14.96
N GLY A 361 -30.51 -19.89 15.57
CA GLY A 361 -30.72 -19.82 17.02
C GLY A 361 -30.90 -18.37 17.51
N ASP A 362 -30.27 -18.04 18.65
CA ASP A 362 -30.40 -16.72 19.28
C ASP A 362 -29.90 -15.58 18.36
N GLU A 363 -28.82 -15.81 17.60
CA GLU A 363 -28.30 -14.83 16.64
C GLU A 363 -29.29 -14.58 15.49
N GLY A 364 -30.05 -15.61 15.08
CA GLY A 364 -31.12 -15.47 14.10
C GLY A 364 -32.23 -14.55 14.60
N LYS A 365 -32.62 -14.70 15.87
CA LYS A 365 -33.65 -13.86 16.52
C LYS A 365 -33.19 -12.41 16.68
N ILE A 366 -31.93 -12.19 17.06
CA ILE A 366 -31.36 -10.84 17.14
C ILE A 366 -31.37 -10.17 15.76
N ARG A 367 -30.95 -10.91 14.72
CA ARG A 367 -30.92 -10.42 13.33
C ARG A 367 -32.31 -10.09 12.80
N GLU A 368 -33.31 -10.94 13.07
CA GLU A 368 -34.72 -10.65 12.80
C GLU A 368 -35.15 -9.33 13.45
N ASN A 369 -34.90 -9.16 14.75
CA ASN A 369 -35.27 -7.94 15.46
C ASN A 369 -34.55 -6.69 14.95
N LEU A 370 -33.27 -6.78 14.57
CA LEU A 370 -32.52 -5.67 13.97
C LEU A 370 -33.10 -5.23 12.61
N ILE A 371 -33.56 -6.19 11.80
CA ILE A 371 -34.21 -5.92 10.52
C ILE A 371 -35.61 -5.33 10.72
N GLU A 372 -36.42 -5.92 11.60
CA GLU A 372 -37.80 -5.46 11.85
C GLU A 372 -37.84 -4.06 12.46
N LYS A 373 -36.88 -3.75 13.34
CA LYS A 373 -36.71 -2.42 13.94
C LYS A 373 -35.95 -1.42 13.07
N ASN A 374 -35.56 -1.83 11.86
CA ASN A 374 -34.93 -0.97 10.86
C ASN A 374 -33.59 -0.34 11.30
N HIS A 375 -32.66 -1.14 11.83
CA HIS A 375 -31.35 -0.63 12.30
C HIS A 375 -30.19 -0.87 11.33
N ILE A 376 -30.23 -1.93 10.52
CA ILE A 376 -29.13 -2.26 9.58
C ILE A 376 -29.27 -1.43 8.31
N ASP A 377 -28.32 -0.54 8.05
CA ASP A 377 -28.34 0.35 6.88
C ASP A 377 -27.61 -0.22 5.66
N ALA A 378 -26.43 -0.80 5.89
CA ALA A 378 -25.63 -1.44 4.86
C ALA A 378 -24.80 -2.61 5.42
N ILE A 379 -24.51 -3.59 4.56
CA ILE A 379 -23.64 -4.75 4.80
C ILE A 379 -22.56 -4.75 3.73
N ILE A 380 -21.30 -4.68 4.14
CA ILE A 380 -20.15 -4.60 3.22
C ILE A 380 -19.25 -5.81 3.44
N GLY A 381 -19.21 -6.73 2.47
CA GLY A 381 -18.31 -7.88 2.48
C GLY A 381 -16.90 -7.47 2.07
N LEU A 382 -15.92 -7.64 2.95
CA LEU A 382 -14.52 -7.35 2.67
C LEU A 382 -13.80 -8.57 2.06
N PRO A 383 -12.68 -8.36 1.34
CA PRO A 383 -11.82 -9.46 0.92
C PRO A 383 -11.34 -10.33 2.10
N ALA A 384 -11.12 -11.62 1.84
CA ALA A 384 -10.43 -12.50 2.78
C ALA A 384 -9.00 -12.00 3.05
N ASN A 385 -8.36 -12.43 4.14
CA ASN A 385 -6.97 -12.08 4.48
C ASN A 385 -6.66 -10.56 4.55
N VAL A 386 -7.67 -9.70 4.81
CA VAL A 386 -7.43 -8.26 5.06
C VAL A 386 -6.88 -8.02 6.47
N PHE A 387 -7.35 -8.80 7.45
CA PHE A 387 -6.93 -8.71 8.84
C PHE A 387 -5.69 -9.56 9.12
N PHE A 388 -4.73 -9.00 9.86
CA PHE A 388 -3.53 -9.72 10.25
C PHE A 388 -3.86 -10.94 11.12
N GLY A 389 -3.20 -12.06 10.85
CA GLY A 389 -3.31 -13.27 11.67
C GLY A 389 -4.58 -14.11 11.46
N THR A 390 -5.50 -13.70 10.57
CA THR A 390 -6.70 -14.48 10.22
C THR A 390 -6.99 -14.40 8.72
N GLY A 391 -7.37 -15.54 8.12
CA GLY A 391 -7.82 -15.59 6.73
C GLY A 391 -9.34 -15.51 6.56
N ILE A 392 -10.07 -15.31 7.66
CA ILE A 392 -11.53 -15.27 7.65
C ILE A 392 -12.00 -13.99 6.93
N PRO A 393 -12.94 -14.08 5.97
CA PRO A 393 -13.64 -12.92 5.42
C PRO A 393 -14.43 -12.19 6.51
N THR A 394 -14.33 -10.86 6.51
CA THR A 394 -14.99 -9.98 7.49
C THR A 394 -15.96 -9.06 6.77
N ILE A 395 -16.89 -8.50 7.54
CA ILE A 395 -17.84 -7.51 7.06
C ILE A 395 -17.68 -6.22 7.84
N VAL A 396 -18.03 -5.10 7.21
CA VAL A 396 -18.40 -3.87 7.91
C VAL A 396 -19.93 -3.77 7.87
N LEU A 397 -20.56 -3.69 9.04
CA LEU A 397 -21.98 -3.34 9.14
C LEU A 397 -22.09 -1.84 9.43
N VAL A 398 -22.95 -1.18 8.67
CA VAL A 398 -23.35 0.20 8.94
C VAL A 398 -24.74 0.17 9.57
N LEU A 399 -24.86 0.72 10.78
CA LEU A 399 -26.13 0.78 11.51
C LEU A 399 -26.48 2.23 11.86
N LYS A 400 -27.79 2.47 11.98
CA LYS A 400 -28.36 3.75 12.42
C LYS A 400 -29.49 3.49 13.39
N GLN A 401 -29.66 4.40 14.36
CA GLN A 401 -30.74 4.28 15.34
C GLN A 401 -32.10 4.56 14.70
N THR A 402 -32.17 5.56 13.81
CA THR A 402 -33.34 5.88 13.01
C THR A 402 -32.99 5.99 11.54
N ARG A 403 -33.87 5.51 10.67
CA ARG A 403 -33.67 5.45 9.21
C ARG A 403 -34.95 5.86 8.49
N ASN A 404 -34.79 6.59 7.40
CA ASN A 404 -35.91 7.07 6.56
C ASN A 404 -36.33 6.04 5.51
N ASN A 405 -35.46 5.08 5.21
CA ASN A 405 -35.65 3.99 4.26
C ASN A 405 -35.73 2.65 5.01
N ASP A 406 -36.34 1.64 4.39
CA ASP A 406 -36.58 0.31 4.97
C ASP A 406 -35.78 -0.83 4.30
N ASP A 407 -35.10 -0.52 3.19
CA ASP A 407 -34.17 -1.42 2.50
C ASP A 407 -32.86 -1.63 3.26
N VAL A 408 -32.05 -2.61 2.83
CA VAL A 408 -30.68 -2.83 3.29
C VAL A 408 -29.79 -2.87 2.06
N LEU A 409 -28.73 -2.05 2.05
CA LEU A 409 -27.74 -2.07 0.98
C LEU A 409 -26.73 -3.18 1.24
N ILE A 410 -26.62 -4.16 0.35
CA ILE A 410 -25.66 -5.25 0.46
C ILE A 410 -24.59 -5.07 -0.62
N ILE A 411 -23.32 -5.00 -0.22
CA ILE A 411 -22.16 -4.80 -1.08
C ILE A 411 -21.22 -6.00 -0.94
N ASP A 412 -20.86 -6.60 -2.07
CA ASP A 412 -19.78 -7.58 -2.15
C ASP A 412 -18.51 -6.90 -2.70
N ALA A 413 -17.61 -6.50 -1.80
CA ALA A 413 -16.31 -5.95 -2.15
C ALA A 413 -15.17 -6.99 -2.10
N SER A 414 -15.49 -8.29 -2.06
CA SER A 414 -14.51 -9.36 -1.88
C SER A 414 -13.45 -9.45 -3.00
N LYS A 415 -13.75 -8.91 -4.18
CA LYS A 415 -12.87 -8.91 -5.36
C LYS A 415 -11.96 -7.67 -5.49
N GLY A 416 -12.23 -6.60 -4.75
CA GLY A 416 -11.49 -5.33 -4.87
C GLY A 416 -10.28 -5.24 -3.95
N PHE A 417 -9.11 -5.73 -4.37
CA PHE A 417 -7.88 -5.64 -3.58
C PHE A 417 -6.60 -5.82 -4.41
N VAL A 418 -5.45 -5.52 -3.81
CA VAL A 418 -4.13 -5.95 -4.27
C VAL A 418 -3.52 -6.91 -3.23
N LYS A 419 -2.76 -7.92 -3.69
CA LYS A 419 -2.04 -8.83 -2.78
C LYS A 419 -0.74 -8.17 -2.31
N GLU A 420 -0.52 -8.18 -1.00
CA GLU A 420 0.72 -7.75 -0.35
C GLU A 420 1.23 -8.86 0.57
N GLY A 421 2.18 -9.66 0.04
CA GLY A 421 2.62 -10.89 0.70
C GLY A 421 1.47 -11.89 0.85
N LYS A 422 1.10 -12.21 2.09
CA LYS A 422 -0.01 -13.13 2.42
C LYS A 422 -1.35 -12.41 2.63
N ASN A 423 -1.34 -11.09 2.74
CA ASN A 423 -2.52 -10.30 3.06
C ASN A 423 -3.08 -9.64 1.80
N ASN A 424 -4.37 -9.34 1.85
CA ASN A 424 -5.06 -8.55 0.84
C ASN A 424 -5.22 -7.11 1.34
N LYS A 425 -4.95 -6.14 0.48
CA LYS A 425 -5.01 -4.72 0.80
C LYS A 425 -6.00 -4.02 -0.12
N LEU A 426 -6.96 -3.30 0.47
CA LEU A 426 -7.87 -2.46 -0.30
C LEU A 426 -7.09 -1.30 -0.90
N ARG A 427 -7.26 -1.05 -2.19
CA ARG A 427 -6.68 0.13 -2.85
C ARG A 427 -7.58 1.33 -2.61
N ALA A 428 -7.07 2.53 -2.88
CA ALA A 428 -7.84 3.76 -2.72
C ALA A 428 -9.10 3.77 -3.58
N CYS A 429 -9.06 3.19 -4.79
CA CYS A 429 -10.23 3.04 -5.65
C CYS A 429 -11.28 2.08 -5.11
N ASP A 430 -10.86 0.98 -4.46
CA ASP A 430 -11.77 0.02 -3.85
C ASP A 430 -12.55 0.69 -2.72
N ILE A 431 -11.85 1.42 -1.83
CA ILE A 431 -12.47 2.20 -0.75
C ILE A 431 -13.43 3.24 -1.32
N LYS A 432 -12.98 4.07 -2.28
CA LYS A 432 -13.79 5.13 -2.89
C LYS A 432 -15.06 4.57 -3.55
N ARG A 433 -14.98 3.42 -4.22
CA ARG A 433 -16.14 2.73 -4.80
C ARG A 433 -17.14 2.29 -3.74
N ILE A 434 -16.68 1.68 -2.65
CA ILE A 434 -17.55 1.24 -1.56
C ILE A 434 -18.24 2.47 -0.93
N VAL A 435 -17.47 3.50 -0.58
CA VAL A 435 -17.99 4.74 0.04
C VAL A 435 -19.03 5.39 -0.87
N ASP A 436 -18.73 5.59 -2.14
CA ASP A 436 -19.68 6.17 -3.11
C ASP A 436 -20.96 5.34 -3.22
N THR A 437 -20.84 4.01 -3.16
CA THR A 437 -21.99 3.09 -3.24
C THR A 437 -22.85 3.17 -1.98
N VAL A 438 -22.24 3.30 -0.79
CA VAL A 438 -22.95 3.52 0.48
C VAL A 438 -23.66 4.87 0.48
N VAL A 439 -22.97 5.93 0.05
CA VAL A 439 -23.50 7.31 0.02
C VAL A 439 -24.63 7.46 -1.00
N SER A 440 -24.47 6.90 -2.20
CA SER A 440 -25.48 6.97 -3.27
C SER A 440 -26.60 5.92 -3.17
N ARG A 441 -26.39 4.85 -2.39
CA ARG A 441 -27.28 3.69 -2.25
C ARG A 441 -27.68 3.01 -3.56
N GLN A 442 -26.78 2.97 -4.54
CA GLN A 442 -27.08 2.42 -5.87
C GLN A 442 -26.77 0.91 -5.96
N SER A 443 -27.66 0.17 -6.62
CA SER A 443 -27.40 -1.23 -7.01
C SER A 443 -26.48 -1.26 -8.23
N GLN A 444 -25.48 -2.13 -8.21
CA GLN A 444 -24.49 -2.31 -9.27
C GLN A 444 -24.31 -3.80 -9.55
N LEU A 445 -24.37 -4.16 -10.83
CA LEU A 445 -24.24 -5.55 -11.27
C LEU A 445 -22.96 -6.19 -10.71
N LYS A 446 -23.10 -7.39 -10.12
CA LYS A 446 -22.03 -8.18 -9.46
C LYS A 446 -21.32 -7.49 -8.27
N PHE A 447 -21.80 -6.34 -7.79
CA PHE A 447 -21.12 -5.57 -6.73
C PHE A 447 -22.04 -5.14 -5.58
N SER A 448 -23.26 -4.66 -5.87
CA SER A 448 -24.19 -4.21 -4.82
C SER A 448 -25.65 -4.42 -5.20
N ALA A 449 -26.48 -4.66 -4.18
CA ALA A 449 -27.93 -4.76 -4.32
C ALA A 449 -28.63 -3.99 -3.18
N LEU A 450 -29.64 -3.21 -3.54
CA LEU A 450 -30.55 -2.58 -2.59
C LEU A 450 -31.73 -3.54 -2.33
N VAL A 451 -31.74 -4.16 -1.16
CA VAL A 451 -32.66 -5.26 -0.86
C VAL A 451 -33.76 -4.77 0.07
N ASN A 452 -35.02 -4.86 -0.37
CA ASN A 452 -36.15 -4.48 0.48
C ASN A 452 -36.33 -5.49 1.64
N ARG A 453 -36.98 -5.04 2.71
CA ARG A 453 -37.23 -5.87 3.90
C ARG A 453 -37.99 -7.16 3.60
N GLN A 454 -38.92 -7.14 2.67
CA GLN A 454 -39.75 -8.30 2.35
C GLN A 454 -38.92 -9.44 1.74
N THR A 455 -37.99 -9.14 0.83
CA THR A 455 -37.05 -10.12 0.28
C THR A 455 -36.14 -10.72 1.36
N ILE A 456 -35.77 -9.94 2.40
CA ILE A 456 -35.00 -10.44 3.54
C ILE A 456 -35.85 -11.42 4.38
N ARG A 457 -37.12 -11.11 4.61
CA ARG A 457 -38.06 -12.01 5.32
C ARG A 457 -38.25 -13.33 4.57
N GLU A 458 -38.41 -13.27 3.25
CA GLU A 458 -38.54 -14.46 2.39
C GLU A 458 -37.29 -15.35 2.43
N ASN A 459 -36.11 -14.74 2.61
CA ASN A 459 -34.86 -15.45 2.84
C ASN A 459 -34.65 -15.89 4.30
N GLY A 460 -35.68 -15.83 5.15
CA GLY A 460 -35.61 -16.24 6.56
C GLY A 460 -34.63 -15.42 7.38
N TYR A 461 -34.54 -14.12 7.08
CA TYR A 461 -33.57 -13.18 7.67
C TYR A 461 -32.10 -13.60 7.48
N ASN A 462 -31.80 -14.48 6.53
CA ASN A 462 -30.42 -14.85 6.20
C ASN A 462 -29.78 -13.73 5.36
N LEU A 463 -28.79 -13.04 5.93
CA LEU A 463 -28.11 -11.91 5.30
C LEU A 463 -26.81 -12.31 4.57
N ASN A 464 -26.63 -13.60 4.26
CA ASN A 464 -25.44 -14.06 3.53
C ASN A 464 -25.35 -13.38 2.16
N ILE A 465 -24.24 -12.70 1.90
CA ILE A 465 -24.07 -11.79 0.74
C ILE A 465 -24.40 -12.46 -0.61
N PRO A 466 -23.95 -13.69 -0.92
CA PRO A 466 -24.25 -14.35 -2.19
C PRO A 466 -25.73 -14.63 -2.46
N ARG A 467 -26.62 -14.49 -1.46
CA ARG A 467 -28.08 -14.58 -1.67
C ARG A 467 -28.65 -13.36 -2.39
N TYR A 468 -27.93 -12.24 -2.36
CA TYR A 468 -28.42 -10.94 -2.83
C TYR A 468 -27.52 -10.34 -3.91
N VAL A 469 -26.22 -10.65 -3.88
CA VAL A 469 -25.24 -10.18 -4.85
C VAL A 469 -24.48 -11.40 -5.40
N ASP A 470 -24.72 -11.73 -6.66
CA ASP A 470 -23.92 -12.73 -7.37
C ASP A 470 -22.68 -12.07 -7.97
N SER A 471 -21.57 -12.20 -7.26
CA SER A 471 -20.26 -11.71 -7.72
C SER A 471 -19.46 -12.78 -8.46
N SER A 472 -19.99 -13.99 -8.65
CA SER A 472 -19.24 -15.10 -9.26
C SER A 472 -18.88 -14.82 -10.73
N ASP A 473 -17.73 -15.33 -11.14
CA ASP A 473 -17.37 -15.33 -12.56
C ASP A 473 -18.23 -16.39 -13.25
N GLU A 474 -18.62 -16.10 -14.48
CA GLU A 474 -19.36 -17.09 -15.28
C GLU A 474 -18.44 -18.29 -15.52
N ALA A 475 -18.98 -19.50 -15.34
CA ALA A 475 -18.23 -20.70 -15.59
C ALA A 475 -17.81 -20.75 -17.07
N GLU A 476 -16.56 -21.14 -17.32
CA GLU A 476 -16.10 -21.32 -18.68
C GLU A 476 -16.92 -22.42 -19.37
N SER A 477 -17.57 -22.07 -20.46
CA SER A 477 -18.38 -22.98 -21.27
C SER A 477 -17.72 -23.21 -22.62
N TRP A 478 -17.79 -24.42 -23.17
CA TRP A 478 -17.29 -24.75 -24.50
C TRP A 478 -18.45 -25.16 -25.40
N ASP A 479 -18.53 -24.57 -26.59
CA ASP A 479 -19.52 -24.96 -27.60
C ASP A 479 -19.04 -26.18 -28.38
N ILE A 480 -19.86 -27.24 -28.38
CA ILE A 480 -19.50 -28.52 -28.99
C ILE A 480 -19.28 -28.39 -30.50
N TYR A 481 -20.13 -27.63 -31.20
CA TYR A 481 -20.00 -27.47 -32.65
C TYR A 481 -18.73 -26.69 -32.99
N ALA A 482 -18.49 -25.58 -32.29
CA ALA A 482 -17.32 -24.75 -32.52
C ALA A 482 -16.01 -25.50 -32.19
N SER A 483 -16.00 -26.33 -31.15
CA SER A 483 -14.86 -27.22 -30.86
C SER A 483 -14.64 -28.29 -31.94
N MET A 484 -15.70 -28.72 -32.64
CA MET A 484 -15.59 -29.72 -33.69
C MET A 484 -15.16 -29.15 -35.05
N PHE A 485 -15.63 -27.95 -35.39
CA PHE A 485 -15.59 -27.41 -36.76
C PHE A 485 -15.07 -25.97 -36.87
N GLY A 486 -14.78 -25.29 -35.75
CA GLY A 486 -14.29 -23.91 -35.71
C GLY A 486 -15.41 -22.90 -35.63
N ASP A 487 -15.14 -21.66 -36.05
CA ASP A 487 -15.99 -20.49 -35.83
C ASP A 487 -16.22 -20.15 -34.35
N ILE A 488 -16.95 -19.06 -34.09
CA ILE A 488 -17.22 -18.54 -32.75
C ILE A 488 -18.74 -18.46 -32.54
N PRO A 489 -19.27 -19.00 -31.43
CA PRO A 489 -20.68 -18.88 -31.09
C PRO A 489 -21.12 -17.41 -30.93
N ASN A 490 -22.25 -17.05 -31.55
CA ASN A 490 -22.83 -15.72 -31.46
C ASN A 490 -23.25 -15.35 -30.02
N SER A 491 -23.53 -16.36 -29.18
CA SER A 491 -23.81 -16.22 -27.74
C SER A 491 -22.60 -15.70 -26.95
N GLU A 492 -21.40 -16.22 -27.21
CA GLU A 492 -20.17 -15.74 -26.58
C GLU A 492 -19.80 -14.33 -27.06
N LEU A 493 -20.02 -14.04 -28.34
CA LEU A 493 -19.89 -12.67 -28.86
C LEU A 493 -20.91 -11.72 -28.22
N ALA A 494 -22.12 -12.18 -27.89
CA ALA A 494 -23.14 -11.36 -27.25
C ALA A 494 -22.77 -10.95 -25.81
N ALA A 495 -21.95 -11.75 -25.10
CA ALA A 495 -21.41 -11.40 -23.78
C ALA A 495 -20.54 -10.12 -23.80
N LEU A 496 -20.00 -9.75 -24.97
CA LEU A 496 -19.26 -8.50 -25.19
C LEU A 496 -20.17 -7.31 -25.60
N SER A 497 -21.49 -7.42 -25.42
CA SER A 497 -22.47 -6.38 -25.77
C SER A 497 -22.15 -4.96 -25.29
N PRO A 498 -21.56 -4.70 -24.11
CA PRO A 498 -21.19 -3.34 -23.74
C PRO A 498 -20.19 -2.71 -24.72
N TYR A 499 -19.24 -3.51 -25.24
CA TYR A 499 -18.28 -3.05 -26.24
C TYR A 499 -18.97 -2.74 -27.57
N TRP A 500 -19.92 -3.58 -27.99
CA TRP A 500 -20.68 -3.37 -29.22
C TRP A 500 -21.62 -2.17 -29.13
N GLN A 501 -22.16 -1.86 -27.95
CA GLN A 501 -22.95 -0.65 -27.76
C GLN A 501 -22.10 0.62 -27.82
N ALA A 502 -20.89 0.58 -27.28
CA ALA A 502 -19.95 1.71 -27.35
C ALA A 502 -19.30 1.88 -28.74
N MET A 503 -19.09 0.78 -29.46
CA MET A 503 -18.42 0.73 -30.77
C MET A 503 -19.27 -0.11 -31.76
N PRO A 504 -20.38 0.44 -32.27
CA PRO A 504 -21.42 -0.31 -32.99
C PRO A 504 -20.99 -0.95 -34.31
N SER A 505 -20.08 -0.34 -35.08
CA SER A 505 -19.63 -0.94 -36.35
C SER A 505 -18.45 -1.91 -36.17
N LEU A 506 -17.82 -1.94 -34.99
CA LEU A 506 -16.63 -2.75 -34.75
C LEU A 506 -16.90 -4.25 -34.92
N LYS A 507 -18.00 -4.77 -34.38
CA LYS A 507 -18.33 -6.21 -34.48
C LYS A 507 -18.40 -6.66 -35.95
N ALA A 508 -19.09 -5.90 -36.79
CA ALA A 508 -19.27 -6.23 -38.21
C ALA A 508 -17.97 -6.13 -39.02
N SER A 509 -16.98 -5.35 -38.57
CA SER A 509 -15.65 -5.32 -39.20
C SER A 509 -14.76 -6.49 -38.82
N LEU A 510 -14.98 -7.09 -37.65
CA LEU A 510 -14.14 -8.17 -37.12
C LEU A 510 -14.67 -9.56 -37.47
N PHE A 511 -15.99 -9.70 -37.64
CA PHE A 511 -16.64 -11.00 -37.78
C PHE A 511 -17.61 -11.03 -38.95
N THR A 512 -17.63 -12.17 -39.65
CA THR A 512 -18.59 -12.48 -40.71
C THR A 512 -19.46 -13.64 -40.24
N ALA A 513 -20.78 -13.47 -40.32
CA ALA A 513 -21.71 -14.53 -39.95
C ALA A 513 -21.60 -15.71 -40.93
N THR A 514 -21.25 -16.89 -40.41
CA THR A 514 -21.22 -18.14 -41.19
C THR A 514 -22.56 -18.87 -41.11
N SER A 515 -23.34 -18.62 -40.06
CA SER A 515 -24.71 -19.14 -39.89
C SER A 515 -25.54 -18.23 -38.96
N SER A 516 -26.74 -18.67 -38.58
CA SER A 516 -27.54 -17.96 -37.57
C SER A 516 -26.91 -17.99 -36.18
N GLU A 517 -26.14 -19.03 -35.87
CA GLU A 517 -25.59 -19.27 -34.52
C GLU A 517 -24.08 -18.99 -34.41
N TYR A 518 -23.36 -18.96 -35.53
CA TYR A 518 -21.88 -18.88 -35.56
C TYR A 518 -21.36 -17.76 -36.46
N SER A 519 -20.19 -17.22 -36.09
CA SER A 519 -19.45 -16.23 -36.88
C SER A 519 -17.96 -16.58 -36.96
N ALA A 520 -17.35 -16.33 -38.11
CA ALA A 520 -15.91 -16.48 -38.33
C ALA A 520 -15.17 -15.16 -38.10
N LEU A 521 -13.97 -15.23 -37.56
CA LEU A 521 -13.05 -14.08 -37.51
C LEU A 521 -12.65 -13.72 -38.95
N SER A 522 -12.83 -12.45 -39.31
CA SER A 522 -12.60 -11.94 -40.67
C SER A 522 -11.27 -11.20 -40.84
N VAL A 523 -10.45 -11.18 -39.80
CA VAL A 523 -9.17 -10.46 -39.74
C VAL A 523 -8.07 -11.36 -39.23
N GLU A 524 -6.86 -11.22 -39.77
CA GLU A 524 -5.69 -11.98 -39.30
C GLU A 524 -5.14 -11.41 -37.99
N ASP A 525 -5.08 -10.08 -37.86
CA ASP A 525 -4.61 -9.39 -36.66
C ASP A 525 -5.74 -8.59 -36.01
N VAL A 526 -6.33 -9.18 -34.97
CA VAL A 526 -7.41 -8.59 -34.16
C VAL A 526 -6.99 -7.25 -33.55
N LYS A 527 -5.74 -7.13 -33.10
CA LYS A 527 -5.23 -5.91 -32.45
C LYS A 527 -5.10 -4.77 -33.45
N ALA A 528 -4.51 -5.04 -34.61
CA ALA A 528 -4.36 -4.05 -35.67
C ALA A 528 -5.74 -3.59 -36.17
N ALA A 529 -6.67 -4.52 -36.38
CA ALA A 529 -8.03 -4.23 -36.83
C ALA A 529 -8.79 -3.34 -35.84
N ILE A 530 -8.80 -3.69 -34.54
CA ILE A 530 -9.47 -2.87 -33.51
C ILE A 530 -8.82 -1.49 -33.42
N THR A 531 -7.50 -1.40 -33.46
CA THR A 531 -6.78 -0.12 -33.30
C THR A 531 -7.05 0.83 -34.46
N ALA A 532 -7.12 0.32 -35.69
CA ALA A 532 -7.35 1.11 -36.89
C ALA A 532 -8.83 1.49 -37.11
N HIS A 533 -9.76 0.82 -36.44
CA HIS A 533 -11.20 0.98 -36.68
C HIS A 533 -11.73 2.38 -36.29
N GLU A 534 -12.67 2.90 -37.09
CA GLU A 534 -13.21 4.27 -36.94
C GLU A 534 -13.87 4.52 -35.58
N ASP A 535 -14.64 3.56 -35.06
CA ASP A 535 -15.26 3.70 -33.73
C ASP A 535 -14.22 3.77 -32.61
N THR A 536 -13.12 3.02 -32.72
CA THR A 536 -12.02 3.06 -31.76
C THR A 536 -11.31 4.42 -31.81
N GLN A 537 -11.08 4.96 -33.02
CA GLN A 537 -10.51 6.30 -33.20
C GLN A 537 -11.45 7.38 -32.66
N ARG A 538 -12.77 7.25 -32.88
CA ARG A 538 -13.79 8.16 -32.33
C ARG A 538 -13.80 8.12 -30.80
N PHE A 539 -13.77 6.93 -30.20
CA PHE A 539 -13.70 6.75 -28.75
C PHE A 539 -12.46 7.42 -28.15
N ASN A 540 -11.28 7.17 -28.74
CA ASN A 540 -10.04 7.83 -28.33
C ASN A 540 -10.09 9.36 -28.51
N GLY A 541 -10.72 9.83 -29.59
CA GLY A 541 -10.95 11.25 -29.85
C GLY A 541 -11.83 11.92 -28.79
N GLN A 542 -12.94 11.28 -28.43
CA GLN A 542 -13.84 11.75 -27.36
C GLN A 542 -13.09 11.88 -26.02
N TYR A 543 -12.29 10.87 -25.66
CA TYR A 543 -11.48 10.93 -24.45
C TYR A 543 -10.46 12.07 -24.48
N LYS A 544 -9.70 12.21 -25.58
CA LYS A 544 -8.72 13.29 -25.76
C LYS A 544 -9.37 14.66 -25.67
N GLN A 545 -10.56 14.82 -26.23
CA GLN A 545 -11.32 16.07 -26.15
C GLN A 545 -11.75 16.37 -24.70
N ALA A 546 -12.27 15.38 -23.98
CA ALA A 546 -12.74 15.54 -22.60
C ALA A 546 -11.61 15.90 -21.61
N PHE A 547 -10.37 15.48 -21.89
CA PHE A 547 -9.19 15.75 -21.07
C PHE A 547 -8.23 16.80 -21.67
N GLY A 548 -8.59 17.45 -22.78
CA GLY A 548 -7.67 18.32 -23.54
C GLY A 548 -7.15 19.53 -22.77
N ASP A 549 -7.97 20.10 -21.88
CA ASP A 549 -7.63 21.22 -20.98
C ASP A 549 -7.26 20.78 -19.55
N PHE A 550 -7.21 19.46 -19.28
CA PHE A 550 -7.03 18.97 -17.91
C PHE A 550 -5.65 19.30 -17.33
N GLU A 551 -4.60 19.32 -18.15
CA GLU A 551 -3.27 19.79 -17.73
C GLU A 551 -3.30 21.24 -17.27
N ALA A 552 -3.97 22.11 -18.03
CA ALA A 552 -4.10 23.53 -17.69
C ALA A 552 -4.93 23.73 -16.42
N TYR A 553 -6.02 22.96 -16.26
CA TYR A 553 -6.81 22.92 -15.03
C TYR A 553 -5.96 22.53 -13.81
N LEU A 554 -5.19 21.44 -13.90
CA LEU A 554 -4.33 20.98 -12.81
C LEU A 554 -3.24 22.01 -12.49
N LYS A 555 -2.62 22.63 -13.50
CA LYS A 555 -1.65 23.70 -13.30
C LYS A 555 -2.25 24.85 -12.51
N GLN A 556 -3.43 25.34 -12.89
CA GLN A 556 -4.11 26.42 -12.16
C GLN A 556 -4.39 25.99 -10.72
N SER A 557 -4.99 24.81 -10.56
CA SER A 557 -5.52 24.36 -9.27
C SER A 557 -4.46 23.89 -8.27
N LEU A 558 -3.25 23.53 -8.71
CA LEU A 558 -2.20 23.00 -7.84
C LEU A 558 -0.96 23.89 -7.76
N ILE A 559 -0.60 24.56 -8.86
CA ILE A 559 0.68 25.28 -8.99
C ILE A 559 0.46 26.79 -8.88
N THR A 560 -0.49 27.34 -9.63
CA THR A 560 -0.74 28.79 -9.62
C THR A 560 -1.27 29.26 -8.26
N GLU A 561 -2.13 28.46 -7.62
CA GLU A 561 -2.73 28.75 -6.31
C GLU A 561 -2.06 27.99 -5.16
N LEU A 562 -0.80 27.56 -5.31
CA LEU A 562 -0.12 26.59 -4.44
C LEU A 562 -0.29 26.86 -2.92
N LEU A 563 -0.17 28.12 -2.49
CA LEU A 563 -0.27 28.48 -1.06
C LEU A 563 -1.72 28.48 -0.52
N GLN A 564 -2.72 28.51 -1.40
CA GLN A 564 -4.15 28.51 -1.03
C GLN A 564 -4.77 27.10 -1.10
N VAL A 565 -4.07 26.14 -1.69
CA VAL A 565 -4.56 24.76 -1.87
C VAL A 565 -4.79 24.10 -0.51
N LYS A 566 -6.03 23.75 -0.21
CA LYS A 566 -6.34 22.92 0.96
C LYS A 566 -6.10 21.44 0.63
N ARG A 567 -4.93 20.91 1.02
CA ARG A 567 -4.51 19.50 0.75
C ARG A 567 -5.60 18.48 1.06
N SER A 568 -6.31 18.66 2.19
CA SER A 568 -7.35 17.75 2.68
C SER A 568 -8.54 17.60 1.73
N ARG A 569 -8.84 18.63 0.92
CA ARG A 569 -9.99 18.64 -0.01
C ARG A 569 -9.57 18.53 -1.47
N GLN A 570 -8.37 18.98 -1.81
CA GLN A 570 -7.94 19.11 -3.20
C GLN A 570 -7.95 17.79 -3.98
N ARG A 571 -7.59 16.66 -3.36
CA ARG A 571 -7.69 15.34 -3.99
C ARG A 571 -9.12 15.02 -4.41
N GLY A 572 -10.09 15.32 -3.53
CA GLY A 572 -11.51 15.13 -3.79
C GLY A 572 -12.00 16.00 -4.94
N ILE A 573 -11.62 17.28 -4.95
CA ILE A 573 -11.97 18.22 -6.02
C ILE A 573 -11.47 17.72 -7.39
N ILE A 574 -10.21 17.29 -7.46
CA ILE A 574 -9.64 16.75 -8.72
C ILE A 574 -10.30 15.43 -9.11
N SER A 575 -10.60 14.57 -8.14
CA SER A 575 -11.34 13.32 -8.37
C SER A 575 -12.72 13.58 -8.97
N ASP A 576 -13.48 14.53 -8.40
CA ASP A 576 -14.82 14.87 -8.87
C ASP A 576 -14.77 15.47 -10.28
N GLU A 577 -13.74 16.28 -10.57
CA GLU A 577 -13.50 16.80 -11.91
C GLU A 577 -13.15 15.70 -12.92
N ILE A 578 -12.33 14.71 -12.54
CA ILE A 578 -12.06 13.52 -13.38
C ILE A 578 -13.37 12.76 -13.64
N PHE A 579 -14.19 12.54 -12.60
CA PHE A 579 -15.46 11.82 -12.73
C PHE A 579 -16.42 12.56 -13.66
N ARG A 580 -16.48 13.90 -13.56
CA ARG A 580 -17.27 14.75 -14.45
C ARG A 580 -16.80 14.65 -15.90
N ARG A 581 -15.49 14.63 -16.15
CA ARG A 581 -14.92 14.49 -17.51
C ARG A 581 -15.15 13.11 -18.12
N LEU A 582 -15.20 12.08 -17.29
CA LEU A 582 -15.53 10.71 -17.70
C LEU A 582 -17.03 10.49 -17.92
N GLN A 583 -17.89 11.41 -17.48
CA GLN A 583 -19.33 11.29 -17.68
C GLN A 583 -19.65 11.28 -19.18
N GLY A 584 -20.28 10.19 -19.64
CA GLY A 584 -20.61 9.99 -21.05
C GLY A 584 -19.54 9.27 -21.87
N ILE A 585 -18.37 8.96 -21.29
CA ILE A 585 -17.38 8.08 -21.92
C ILE A 585 -17.65 6.65 -21.45
N ALA A 586 -18.30 5.86 -22.31
CA ALA A 586 -18.67 4.49 -21.99
C ALA A 586 -17.45 3.60 -21.66
N LEU A 587 -17.68 2.53 -20.91
CA LEU A 587 -16.71 1.47 -20.60
C LEU A 587 -15.50 1.85 -19.72
N ILE A 588 -15.16 3.13 -19.58
CA ILE A 588 -14.07 3.56 -18.68
C ILE A 588 -14.58 3.56 -17.24
N ASP A 589 -13.95 2.75 -16.40
CA ASP A 589 -14.21 2.75 -14.97
C ASP A 589 -13.58 3.97 -14.31
N LYS A 590 -14.41 4.88 -13.80
CA LYS A 590 -13.96 6.09 -13.10
C LYS A 590 -13.09 5.79 -11.87
N TYR A 591 -13.27 4.63 -11.24
CA TYR A 591 -12.46 4.23 -10.08
C TYR A 591 -11.04 3.80 -10.49
N ASP A 592 -10.84 3.26 -11.70
CA ASP A 592 -9.49 3.03 -12.24
C ASP A 592 -8.75 4.38 -12.40
N ALA A 593 -9.45 5.41 -12.88
CA ALA A 593 -8.91 6.78 -12.97
C ALA A 593 -8.57 7.38 -11.59
N TYR A 594 -9.42 7.14 -10.59
CA TYR A 594 -9.14 7.55 -9.21
C TYR A 594 -7.88 6.88 -8.66
N GLN A 595 -7.68 5.59 -8.94
CA GLN A 595 -6.47 4.87 -8.50
C GLN A 595 -5.20 5.47 -9.09
N MET A 596 -5.26 5.88 -10.37
CA MET A 596 -4.14 6.53 -11.05
C MET A 596 -3.81 7.90 -10.43
N LEU A 597 -4.83 8.69 -10.08
CA LEU A 597 -4.65 9.94 -9.35
C LEU A 597 -4.00 9.69 -7.98
N ASP A 598 -4.55 8.77 -7.20
CA ASP A 598 -4.09 8.49 -5.83
C ASP A 598 -2.62 8.03 -5.79
N ALA A 599 -2.23 7.17 -6.75
CA ALA A 599 -0.85 6.70 -6.87
C ALA A 599 0.17 7.84 -7.07
N LYS A 600 -0.23 8.96 -7.71
CA LYS A 600 0.60 10.15 -7.86
C LYS A 600 0.42 11.15 -6.72
N TRP A 601 -0.76 11.17 -6.11
CA TRP A 601 -1.11 12.08 -5.03
C TRP A 601 -0.24 11.92 -3.79
N GLN A 602 0.21 10.71 -3.45
CA GLN A 602 1.03 10.47 -2.25
C GLN A 602 2.32 11.32 -2.25
N GLN A 603 3.03 11.35 -3.38
CA GLN A 603 4.26 12.13 -3.52
C GLN A 603 3.96 13.62 -3.63
N LEU A 604 2.97 13.98 -4.45
CA LEU A 604 2.54 15.36 -4.65
C LEU A 604 2.09 16.01 -3.33
N GLY A 605 1.26 15.31 -2.56
CA GLY A 605 0.71 15.80 -1.30
C GLY A 605 1.78 16.01 -0.24
N ALA A 606 2.83 15.17 -0.23
CA ALA A 606 3.99 15.36 0.64
C ALA A 606 4.83 16.58 0.23
N ASP A 607 5.07 16.77 -1.07
CA ASP A 607 5.77 17.97 -1.54
C ASP A 607 4.95 19.25 -1.26
N LEU A 608 3.63 19.21 -1.51
CA LEU A 608 2.73 20.33 -1.27
C LEU A 608 2.74 20.73 0.21
N GLU A 609 2.66 19.77 1.12
CA GLU A 609 2.77 19.98 2.57
C GLU A 609 4.11 20.65 2.94
N MET A 610 5.21 20.17 2.36
CA MET A 610 6.54 20.70 2.60
C MET A 610 6.68 22.15 2.10
N ILE A 611 6.23 22.44 0.88
CA ILE A 611 6.30 23.79 0.30
C ILE A 611 5.39 24.77 1.05
N GLN A 612 4.18 24.35 1.42
CA GLN A 612 3.25 25.20 2.15
C GLN A 612 3.75 25.56 3.55
N THR A 613 4.52 24.67 4.17
CA THR A 613 4.95 24.89 5.55
C THR A 613 6.34 25.49 5.68
N GLU A 614 7.30 25.04 4.86
CA GLU A 614 8.66 25.57 4.87
C GLU A 614 8.85 26.78 3.92
N GLY A 615 7.84 27.08 3.09
CA GLY A 615 7.87 28.14 2.10
C GLY A 615 8.52 27.73 0.77
N MET A 616 8.47 28.64 -0.21
CA MET A 616 8.94 28.36 -1.57
C MET A 616 10.45 28.13 -1.70
N ASP A 617 11.26 28.57 -0.73
CA ASP A 617 12.71 28.36 -0.76
C ASP A 617 13.09 26.89 -0.61
N THR A 618 12.19 26.05 -0.10
CA THR A 618 12.35 24.59 -0.03
C THR A 618 12.52 23.96 -1.41
N CYS A 619 11.94 24.55 -2.47
CA CYS A 619 12.17 24.13 -3.85
C CYS A 619 13.62 24.33 -4.33
N LYS A 620 14.42 25.14 -3.61
CA LYS A 620 15.81 25.48 -3.94
C LYS A 620 16.84 24.78 -3.03
N LYS A 621 16.39 23.87 -2.15
CA LYS A 621 17.27 23.16 -1.22
C LYS A 621 17.76 21.84 -1.81
N VAL A 622 18.96 21.44 -1.38
CA VAL A 622 19.58 20.15 -1.67
C VAL A 622 20.02 19.50 -0.36
N GLU A 623 19.89 18.18 -0.27
CA GLU A 623 20.29 17.37 0.87
C GLU A 623 21.46 16.45 0.49
N PRO A 624 22.39 16.15 1.42
CA PRO A 624 23.44 15.16 1.18
C PRO A 624 22.84 13.76 1.01
N LYS A 625 23.26 13.04 -0.03
CA LYS A 625 22.83 11.65 -0.25
C LYS A 625 23.68 10.70 0.60
N MET A 626 23.15 10.21 1.71
CA MET A 626 23.86 9.28 2.58
C MET A 626 23.63 7.83 2.14
N VAL A 627 24.70 7.06 1.98
CA VAL A 627 24.65 5.63 1.64
C VAL A 627 25.37 4.80 2.69
N THR A 628 24.77 3.68 3.08
CA THR A 628 25.40 2.75 4.03
C THR A 628 26.44 1.89 3.30
N LYS A 629 27.71 2.00 3.69
CA LYS A 629 28.79 1.14 3.21
C LYS A 629 29.39 0.33 4.35
N LYS A 630 29.76 -0.92 4.06
CA LYS A 630 30.52 -1.74 5.01
C LYS A 630 31.98 -1.33 4.97
N GLN A 631 32.45 -0.67 6.03
CA GLN A 631 33.87 -0.40 6.25
C GLN A 631 34.36 -1.24 7.43
N LYS A 632 35.36 -2.10 7.20
CA LYS A 632 35.95 -2.98 8.23
C LYS A 632 34.92 -3.80 9.03
N GLY A 633 33.87 -4.30 8.37
CA GLY A 633 32.82 -5.11 9.00
C GLY A 633 31.76 -4.33 9.79
N LYS A 634 31.82 -2.99 9.84
CA LYS A 634 30.77 -2.12 10.40
C LYS A 634 30.07 -1.34 9.30
N GLU A 635 28.77 -1.15 9.46
CA GLU A 635 27.96 -0.29 8.59
C GLU A 635 28.20 1.17 8.96
N VAL A 636 28.68 1.96 8.00
CA VAL A 636 28.95 3.39 8.16
C VAL A 636 28.21 4.14 7.05
N GLN A 637 27.52 5.22 7.41
CA GLN A 637 26.92 6.10 6.42
C GLN A 637 27.99 7.02 5.83
N VAL A 638 28.14 6.99 4.52
CA VAL A 638 29.06 7.84 3.76
C VAL A 638 28.23 8.70 2.81
N GLN A 639 28.59 9.97 2.65
CA GLN A 639 27.94 10.82 1.66
C GLN A 639 28.40 10.41 0.25
N GLU A 640 27.45 10.09 -0.63
CA GLU A 640 27.68 9.79 -2.04
C GLU A 640 26.69 10.60 -2.89
N GLY A 641 27.06 11.86 -3.15
CA GLY A 641 26.28 12.79 -3.97
C GLY A 641 25.29 13.65 -3.19
N TRP A 642 24.30 14.17 -3.91
CA TRP A 642 23.27 15.09 -3.42
C TRP A 642 21.89 14.64 -3.92
N LEU A 643 20.84 15.01 -3.18
CA LEU A 643 19.44 14.89 -3.56
C LEU A 643 18.81 16.27 -3.54
N GLY A 644 17.89 16.55 -4.46
CA GLY A 644 17.09 17.77 -4.34
C GLY A 644 15.98 17.54 -3.31
N HIS A 645 15.67 18.58 -2.55
CA HIS A 645 14.69 18.48 -1.46
C HIS A 645 13.27 18.25 -1.99
N ILE A 646 12.89 19.03 -3.01
CA ILE A 646 11.66 18.82 -3.80
C ILE A 646 12.00 18.17 -5.15
N PHE A 647 12.88 18.75 -5.96
CA PHE A 647 13.10 18.28 -7.32
C PHE A 647 14.18 17.20 -7.40
N PRO A 648 13.87 15.99 -7.92
CA PRO A 648 14.91 15.00 -8.19
C PRO A 648 15.95 15.55 -9.17
N PHE A 649 17.24 15.25 -8.95
CA PHE A 649 18.32 15.70 -9.84
C PHE A 649 18.08 15.24 -11.28
N GLU A 650 17.67 13.99 -11.47
CA GLU A 650 17.34 13.43 -12.78
C GLU A 650 16.29 14.27 -13.55
N LEU A 651 15.31 14.84 -12.85
CA LEU A 651 14.30 15.71 -13.47
C LEU A 651 14.91 17.02 -13.95
N VAL A 652 15.76 17.63 -13.13
CA VAL A 652 16.46 18.89 -13.46
C VAL A 652 17.44 18.67 -14.60
N GLU A 653 18.20 17.57 -14.57
CA GLU A 653 19.14 17.16 -15.62
C GLU A 653 18.44 16.96 -16.96
N LYS A 654 17.34 16.20 -16.99
CA LYS A 654 16.53 15.99 -18.21
C LYS A 654 15.93 17.28 -18.76
N THR A 655 15.72 18.28 -17.91
CA THR A 655 15.09 19.55 -18.29
C THR A 655 16.12 20.54 -18.83
N TYR A 656 17.25 20.72 -18.12
CA TYR A 656 18.21 21.80 -18.37
C TYR A 656 19.59 21.36 -18.88
N PHE A 657 19.95 20.08 -18.74
CA PHE A 657 21.30 19.55 -19.03
C PHE A 657 21.27 18.39 -20.03
N LYS A 658 20.47 18.53 -21.09
CA LYS A 658 20.25 17.48 -22.10
C LYS A 658 21.51 17.10 -22.88
N GLU A 659 22.37 18.08 -23.17
CA GLU A 659 23.60 17.84 -23.93
C GLU A 659 24.66 17.12 -23.08
N GLU A 660 24.76 17.47 -21.80
CA GLU A 660 25.63 16.79 -20.84
C GLU A 660 25.19 15.34 -20.63
N LEU A 661 23.89 15.10 -20.45
CA LEU A 661 23.33 13.75 -20.37
C LEU A 661 23.63 12.94 -21.65
N LYS A 662 23.46 13.54 -22.83
CA LYS A 662 23.78 12.89 -24.11
C LYS A 662 25.28 12.58 -24.23
N HIS A 663 26.15 13.45 -23.75
CA HIS A 663 27.59 13.22 -23.73
C HIS A 663 27.95 12.04 -22.81
N ILE A 664 27.41 12.01 -21.60
CA ILE A 664 27.57 10.91 -20.63
C ILE A 664 27.05 9.59 -21.21
N GLN A 665 25.89 9.62 -21.86
CA GLN A 665 25.31 8.46 -22.53
C GLN A 665 26.24 7.95 -23.65
N THR A 666 26.77 8.84 -24.49
CA THR A 666 27.70 8.50 -25.58
C THR A 666 28.97 7.82 -25.04
N ILE A 667 29.54 8.34 -23.93
CA ILE A 667 30.71 7.73 -23.29
C ILE A 667 30.35 6.34 -22.74
N SER A 668 29.19 6.21 -22.10
CA SER A 668 28.72 4.95 -21.50
C SER A 668 28.46 3.88 -22.56
N GLU A 669 27.82 4.24 -23.67
CA GLU A 669 27.61 3.37 -24.82
C GLU A 669 28.94 2.90 -25.41
N ARG A 670 29.92 3.81 -25.59
CA ARG A 670 31.26 3.42 -26.08
C ARG A 670 31.99 2.48 -25.13
N LEU A 671 31.88 2.68 -23.81
CA LEU A 671 32.45 1.76 -22.82
C LEU A 671 31.82 0.36 -22.92
N GLN A 672 30.52 0.27 -23.16
CA GLN A 672 29.85 -1.01 -23.39
C GLN A 672 30.31 -1.67 -24.71
N THR A 673 30.47 -0.89 -25.78
CA THR A 673 31.01 -1.39 -27.05
C THR A 673 32.43 -1.91 -26.89
N ILE A 674 33.30 -1.21 -26.15
CA ILE A 674 34.68 -1.67 -25.90
C ILE A 674 34.71 -3.04 -25.21
N ASN A 675 33.83 -3.28 -24.23
CA ASN A 675 33.75 -4.59 -23.58
C ASN A 675 33.37 -5.68 -24.58
N THR A 676 32.41 -5.41 -25.45
CA THR A 676 31.98 -6.34 -26.51
C THR A 676 33.12 -6.61 -27.50
N GLU A 677 33.84 -5.57 -27.95
CA GLU A 677 35.00 -5.70 -28.84
C GLU A 677 36.14 -6.53 -28.20
N ILE A 678 36.38 -6.38 -26.89
CA ILE A 678 37.37 -7.19 -26.16
C ILE A 678 36.92 -8.66 -26.08
N GLU A 679 35.65 -8.92 -25.82
CA GLU A 679 35.08 -10.28 -25.82
C GLU A 679 35.16 -10.95 -27.19
N GLU A 680 34.86 -10.23 -28.28
CA GLU A 680 35.02 -10.72 -29.65
C GLU A 680 36.48 -11.07 -29.96
N LEU A 681 37.42 -10.20 -29.60
CA LEU A 681 38.86 -10.45 -29.76
C LEU A 681 39.33 -11.64 -28.92
N PHE A 682 38.75 -11.86 -27.75
CA PHE A 682 39.05 -13.02 -26.90
C PHE A 682 38.51 -14.33 -27.51
N ASN A 683 37.27 -14.31 -28.00
CA ASN A 683 36.63 -15.48 -28.62
C ASN A 683 37.30 -15.86 -29.95
N GLY A 684 37.92 -14.90 -30.63
CA GLY A 684 38.71 -15.12 -31.85
C GLY A 684 40.11 -15.73 -31.62
N LEU A 685 40.55 -15.93 -30.37
CA LEU A 685 41.83 -16.56 -30.06
C LEU A 685 41.83 -18.06 -30.43
N SER A 686 42.95 -18.54 -30.98
CA SER A 686 43.16 -19.98 -31.18
C SER A 686 43.33 -20.71 -29.84
N GLU A 687 43.16 -22.03 -29.82
CA GLU A 687 43.37 -22.81 -28.59
C GLU A 687 44.81 -22.74 -28.09
N ASP A 688 45.80 -22.59 -28.99
CA ASP A 688 47.21 -22.40 -28.63
C ASP A 688 47.44 -21.02 -28.00
N ASP A 689 46.78 -19.97 -28.52
CA ASP A 689 46.87 -18.60 -27.98
C ASP A 689 46.25 -18.49 -26.58
N LYS A 690 45.24 -19.31 -26.28
CA LYS A 690 44.59 -19.37 -24.96
C LYS A 690 45.45 -20.02 -23.87
N GLU A 691 46.52 -20.72 -24.23
CA GLU A 691 47.52 -21.24 -23.29
C GLU A 691 48.58 -20.18 -22.90
N SER A 692 48.49 -18.97 -23.49
CA SER A 692 49.38 -17.86 -23.19
C SER A 692 49.25 -17.37 -21.75
N ALA A 693 50.36 -16.90 -21.17
CA ALA A 693 50.37 -16.20 -19.88
C ALA A 693 49.51 -14.91 -19.86
N CYS A 694 49.09 -14.42 -21.03
CA CYS A 694 48.18 -13.28 -21.15
C CYS A 694 46.70 -13.64 -20.90
N VAL A 695 46.36 -14.91 -20.69
CA VAL A 695 45.00 -15.42 -20.46
C VAL A 695 44.90 -16.01 -19.05
N ASN A 696 43.74 -15.90 -18.40
CA ASN A 696 43.53 -16.43 -17.05
C ASN A 696 43.44 -17.97 -17.02
N GLU A 697 43.62 -18.58 -15.85
CA GLU A 697 43.63 -20.05 -15.69
C GLU A 697 42.34 -20.72 -16.20
N ASP A 698 41.20 -20.04 -16.09
CA ASP A 698 39.90 -20.52 -16.53
C ASP A 698 39.64 -20.31 -18.04
N LYS A 699 40.58 -19.73 -18.80
CA LYS A 699 40.47 -19.42 -20.24
C LYS A 699 39.22 -18.62 -20.62
N THR A 700 38.87 -17.64 -19.79
CA THR A 700 37.67 -16.81 -19.94
C THR A 700 37.97 -15.32 -20.12
N ALA A 701 39.18 -14.84 -19.83
CA ALA A 701 39.53 -13.43 -19.96
C ALA A 701 41.04 -13.19 -20.08
N PHE A 702 41.42 -12.00 -20.57
CA PHE A 702 42.81 -11.53 -20.57
C PHE A 702 43.28 -11.12 -19.16
N VAL A 703 44.53 -11.43 -18.84
CA VAL A 703 45.22 -10.97 -17.62
C VAL A 703 45.93 -9.66 -17.90
N ASN A 704 45.35 -8.55 -17.42
CA ASN A 704 45.82 -7.19 -17.67
C ASN A 704 47.31 -6.96 -17.36
N VAL A 705 47.86 -7.61 -16.33
CA VAL A 705 49.26 -7.43 -15.93
C VAL A 705 50.21 -8.02 -16.96
N GLU A 706 49.97 -9.26 -17.38
CA GLU A 706 50.82 -9.97 -18.34
C GLU A 706 50.64 -9.41 -19.76
N LEU A 707 49.40 -9.11 -20.17
CA LEU A 707 49.10 -8.44 -21.44
C LEU A 707 49.89 -7.12 -21.60
N ASN A 708 49.97 -6.32 -20.54
CA ASN A 708 50.72 -5.06 -20.57
C ASN A 708 52.24 -5.24 -20.63
N LYS A 709 52.79 -6.35 -20.13
CA LYS A 709 54.22 -6.67 -20.29
C LYS A 709 54.50 -7.09 -21.73
N GLU A 710 53.68 -7.98 -22.27
CA GLU A 710 53.84 -8.51 -23.62
C GLU A 710 53.71 -7.42 -24.68
N VAL A 711 52.71 -6.54 -24.54
CA VAL A 711 52.54 -5.39 -25.42
C VAL A 711 53.72 -4.41 -25.40
N LYS A 712 54.42 -4.27 -24.27
CA LYS A 712 55.65 -3.45 -24.21
C LYS A 712 56.78 -4.10 -25.01
N GLN A 713 56.92 -5.42 -24.91
CA GLN A 713 57.91 -6.18 -25.65
C GLN A 713 57.63 -6.09 -27.16
N ILE A 714 56.41 -6.39 -27.59
CA ILE A 714 55.95 -6.27 -28.98
C ILE A 714 56.22 -4.86 -29.55
N LYS A 715 55.97 -3.80 -28.78
CA LYS A 715 56.26 -2.41 -29.21
C LYS A 715 57.76 -2.13 -29.33
N ALA A 716 58.61 -2.73 -28.49
CA ALA A 716 60.06 -2.59 -28.57
C ALA A 716 60.61 -3.35 -29.79
N ASP A 717 60.05 -4.50 -30.10
CA ASP A 717 60.43 -5.34 -31.24
C ASP A 717 60.05 -4.70 -32.57
N LYS A 718 58.86 -4.10 -32.66
CA LYS A 718 58.44 -3.28 -33.81
C LYS A 718 59.37 -2.08 -34.06
N LYS A 719 59.94 -1.47 -33.00
CA LYS A 719 60.94 -0.39 -33.13
C LYS A 719 62.30 -0.88 -33.61
N ARG A 720 62.62 -2.17 -33.41
CA ARG A 720 63.84 -2.82 -33.90
C ARG A 720 63.72 -3.32 -35.35
N GLY A 721 62.55 -3.15 -35.98
CA GLY A 721 62.30 -3.49 -37.40
C GLY A 721 61.56 -4.80 -37.63
N GLU A 722 61.06 -5.46 -36.58
CA GLU A 722 60.29 -6.70 -36.72
C GLU A 722 58.87 -6.44 -37.25
N THR A 723 58.39 -7.37 -38.11
CA THR A 723 57.05 -7.32 -38.70
C THR A 723 56.26 -8.56 -38.26
N PHE A 724 55.05 -8.33 -37.74
CA PHE A 724 54.15 -9.38 -37.24
C PHE A 724 53.03 -9.65 -38.25
N ALA A 725 52.55 -10.90 -38.31
CA ALA A 725 51.44 -11.29 -39.17
C ALA A 725 50.19 -10.46 -38.86
N LYS A 726 49.44 -10.05 -39.89
CA LYS A 726 48.30 -9.13 -39.75
C LYS A 726 47.22 -9.67 -38.81
N ASP A 727 47.03 -10.99 -38.81
CA ASP A 727 46.08 -11.72 -37.96
C ASP A 727 46.77 -12.49 -36.81
N GLY A 728 48.02 -12.12 -36.49
CA GLY A 728 48.79 -12.75 -35.40
C GLY A 728 48.34 -12.30 -34.01
N PHE A 729 48.55 -13.17 -33.02
CA PHE A 729 48.25 -12.95 -31.60
C PHE A 729 48.78 -11.62 -31.07
N GLU A 730 49.95 -11.18 -31.53
CA GLU A 730 50.58 -9.91 -31.15
C GLU A 730 49.75 -8.69 -31.56
N ASN A 731 49.06 -8.74 -32.71
CA ASN A 731 48.18 -7.66 -33.15
C ASN A 731 46.85 -7.66 -32.37
N THR A 732 46.35 -8.84 -31.97
CA THR A 732 45.20 -8.98 -31.06
C THR A 732 45.52 -8.36 -29.70
N LEU A 733 46.69 -8.65 -29.12
CA LEU A 733 47.14 -8.05 -27.86
C LEU A 733 47.32 -6.53 -27.96
N LEU A 734 47.84 -6.02 -29.09
CA LEU A 734 47.94 -4.58 -29.35
C LEU A 734 46.57 -3.91 -29.46
N ALA A 735 45.59 -4.57 -30.11
CA ALA A 735 44.22 -4.08 -30.22
C ALA A 735 43.53 -4.02 -28.85
N VAL A 736 43.61 -5.10 -28.05
CA VAL A 736 43.07 -5.16 -26.68
C VAL A 736 43.72 -4.09 -25.79
N SER A 737 45.05 -3.91 -25.85
CA SER A 737 45.73 -2.86 -25.06
C SER A 737 45.30 -1.44 -25.45
N LYS A 738 45.03 -1.19 -26.74
CA LYS A 738 44.49 0.09 -27.22
C LYS A 738 43.07 0.31 -26.66
N LEU A 739 42.22 -0.70 -26.74
CA LEU A 739 40.85 -0.66 -26.20
C LEU A 739 40.84 -0.45 -24.68
N GLN A 740 41.70 -1.13 -23.92
CA GLN A 740 41.86 -0.91 -22.47
C GLN A 740 42.36 0.51 -22.13
N SER A 741 43.22 1.07 -22.98
CA SER A 741 43.71 2.45 -22.80
C SER A 741 42.61 3.48 -23.08
N GLU A 742 41.79 3.23 -24.11
CA GLU A 742 40.59 4.00 -24.42
C GLU A 742 39.57 3.89 -23.28
N GLU A 743 39.27 2.67 -22.80
CA GLU A 743 38.38 2.39 -21.68
C GLU A 743 38.79 3.17 -20.42
N LYS A 744 40.08 3.14 -20.06
CA LYS A 744 40.61 3.87 -18.91
C LYS A 744 40.44 5.38 -19.07
N THR A 745 40.63 5.90 -20.29
CA THR A 745 40.45 7.33 -20.59
C THR A 745 38.98 7.71 -20.50
N LEU A 746 38.09 6.93 -21.11
CA LEU A 746 36.65 7.13 -21.09
C LEU A 746 36.06 7.00 -19.69
N LYS A 747 36.50 6.04 -18.86
CA LYS A 747 36.09 5.94 -17.45
C LYS A 747 36.47 7.18 -16.65
N LYS A 748 37.64 7.76 -16.91
CA LYS A 748 38.06 9.03 -16.29
C LYS A 748 37.19 10.19 -16.78
N SER A 749 36.96 10.28 -18.09
CA SER A 749 36.09 11.31 -18.68
C SER A 749 34.65 11.22 -18.18
N LEU A 750 34.10 10.00 -18.05
CA LEU A 750 32.78 9.73 -17.51
C LEU A 750 32.68 10.25 -16.07
N LYS A 751 33.62 9.85 -15.21
CA LYS A 751 33.66 10.32 -13.82
C LYS A 751 33.71 11.85 -13.73
N THR A 752 34.55 12.50 -14.54
CA THR A 752 34.62 13.97 -14.56
C THR A 752 33.31 14.60 -15.07
N ALA A 753 32.70 14.02 -16.10
CA ALA A 753 31.44 14.51 -16.65
C ALA A 753 30.29 14.37 -15.63
N ASP A 754 30.22 13.24 -14.92
CA ASP A 754 29.25 12.98 -13.85
C ASP A 754 29.43 13.97 -12.69
N GLU A 755 30.67 14.20 -12.23
CA GLU A 755 30.97 15.16 -11.17
C GLU A 755 30.60 16.61 -11.59
N THR A 756 30.86 16.95 -12.85
CA THR A 756 30.53 18.28 -13.41
C THR A 756 29.01 18.47 -13.51
N LEU A 757 28.29 17.46 -14.00
CA LEU A 757 26.83 17.48 -14.10
C LEU A 757 26.19 17.57 -12.72
N LEU A 758 26.71 16.83 -11.73
CA LEU A 758 26.22 16.86 -10.36
C LEU A 758 26.32 18.26 -9.76
N GLU A 759 27.48 18.92 -9.88
CA GLU A 759 27.67 20.27 -9.33
C GLU A 759 26.84 21.32 -10.11
N ALA A 760 26.76 21.21 -11.44
CA ALA A 760 25.92 22.08 -12.25
C ALA A 760 24.43 21.95 -11.89
N THR A 761 23.96 20.73 -11.67
CA THR A 761 22.58 20.44 -11.25
C THR A 761 22.28 20.98 -9.87
N LYS A 762 23.20 20.77 -8.92
CA LYS A 762 23.11 21.34 -7.57
C LYS A 762 22.98 22.85 -7.62
N LYS A 763 23.88 23.52 -8.34
CA LYS A 763 23.85 24.98 -8.53
C LYS A 763 22.52 25.42 -9.15
N LYS A 764 22.07 24.71 -10.20
CA LYS A 764 20.81 25.03 -10.88
C LYS A 764 19.61 24.97 -9.93
N ILE A 765 19.53 23.96 -9.07
CA ILE A 765 18.46 23.86 -8.05
C ILE A 765 18.48 25.05 -7.11
N THR A 766 19.66 25.42 -6.59
CA THR A 766 19.79 26.53 -5.64
C THR A 766 19.45 27.90 -6.24
N GLU A 767 19.54 28.02 -7.57
CA GLU A 767 19.33 29.27 -8.32
C GLU A 767 17.99 29.29 -9.10
N LEU A 768 17.07 28.34 -8.87
CA LEU A 768 15.81 28.28 -9.60
C LEU A 768 14.99 29.58 -9.45
N THR A 769 14.50 30.08 -10.58
CA THR A 769 13.53 31.19 -10.63
C THR A 769 12.11 30.69 -10.37
N LYS A 770 11.17 31.60 -10.07
CA LYS A 770 9.76 31.24 -9.82
C LYS A 770 9.14 30.51 -11.02
N SER A 771 9.37 30.98 -12.25
CA SER A 771 8.84 30.34 -13.46
C SER A 771 9.43 28.95 -13.70
N GLU A 772 10.70 28.75 -13.34
CA GLU A 772 11.36 27.44 -13.43
C GLU A 772 10.84 26.46 -12.37
N ILE A 773 10.57 26.94 -11.15
CA ILE A 773 9.88 26.15 -10.11
C ILE A 773 8.50 25.71 -10.61
N GLU A 774 7.69 26.64 -11.13
CA GLU A 774 6.36 26.31 -11.68
C GLU A 774 6.45 25.31 -12.84
N HIS A 775 7.44 25.43 -13.71
CA HIS A 775 7.68 24.50 -14.80
C HIS A 775 8.08 23.10 -14.29
N LEU A 776 9.03 23.01 -13.36
CA LEU A 776 9.45 21.74 -12.77
C LEU A 776 8.33 21.08 -11.96
N LEU A 777 7.49 21.86 -11.27
CA LEU A 777 6.29 21.35 -10.61
C LEU A 777 5.28 20.78 -11.61
N LEU A 778 5.10 21.42 -12.77
CA LEU A 778 4.25 20.90 -13.84
C LEU A 778 4.78 19.54 -14.36
N LEU A 779 6.09 19.43 -14.56
CA LEU A 779 6.72 18.17 -14.99
C LEU A 779 6.66 17.08 -13.91
N LYS A 780 6.82 17.45 -12.63
CA LYS A 780 6.85 16.51 -11.49
C LYS A 780 5.46 16.05 -11.06
N TRP A 781 4.48 16.96 -11.02
CA TRP A 781 3.17 16.71 -10.44
C TRP A 781 2.09 16.46 -11.50
N VAL A 782 2.00 17.34 -12.50
CA VAL A 782 0.86 17.37 -13.42
C VAL A 782 1.04 16.37 -14.56
N GLN A 783 2.18 16.40 -15.26
CA GLN A 783 2.41 15.52 -16.39
C GLN A 783 2.27 14.02 -16.05
N PRO A 784 2.78 13.50 -14.92
CA PRO A 784 2.60 12.10 -14.57
C PRO A 784 1.15 11.71 -14.34
N ILE A 785 0.30 12.61 -13.83
CA ILE A 785 -1.14 12.38 -13.67
C ILE A 785 -1.81 12.33 -15.04
N VAL A 786 -1.56 13.33 -15.89
CA VAL A 786 -2.15 13.43 -17.23
C VAL A 786 -1.73 12.24 -18.11
N GLN A 787 -0.45 11.89 -18.11
CA GLN A 787 0.09 10.75 -18.86
C GLN A 787 -0.48 9.43 -18.34
N SER A 788 -0.60 9.26 -17.02
CA SER A 788 -1.22 8.06 -16.45
C SER A 788 -2.67 7.93 -16.91
N LEU A 789 -3.48 8.98 -16.78
CA LEU A 789 -4.88 8.95 -17.21
C LEU A 789 -5.02 8.75 -18.73
N ALA A 790 -4.09 9.27 -19.54
CA ALA A 790 -4.09 9.07 -20.99
C ALA A 790 -3.98 7.59 -21.40
N GLN A 791 -3.58 6.70 -20.49
CA GLN A 791 -3.50 5.25 -20.73
C GLN A 791 -4.84 4.52 -20.63
N LEU A 792 -5.87 5.11 -19.99
CA LEU A 792 -7.15 4.42 -19.76
C LEU A 792 -7.81 3.89 -21.05
N PRO A 793 -7.92 4.67 -22.14
CA PRO A 793 -8.47 4.14 -23.39
C PRO A 793 -7.66 2.98 -23.98
N GLN A 794 -6.32 3.06 -23.91
CA GLN A 794 -5.46 2.01 -24.45
C GLN A 794 -5.55 0.72 -23.63
N GLN A 795 -5.60 0.83 -22.30
CA GLN A 795 -5.83 -0.33 -21.42
C GLN A 795 -7.17 -0.98 -21.71
N LEU A 796 -8.21 -0.19 -21.97
CA LEU A 796 -9.54 -0.69 -22.32
C LEU A 796 -9.54 -1.44 -23.64
N ILE A 797 -8.94 -0.86 -24.68
CA ILE A 797 -8.79 -1.49 -26.00
C ILE A 797 -7.99 -2.78 -25.86
N GLN A 798 -6.89 -2.78 -25.11
CA GLN A 798 -6.09 -3.99 -24.88
C GLN A 798 -6.87 -5.08 -24.16
N ARG A 799 -7.72 -4.74 -23.17
CA ARG A 799 -8.63 -5.72 -22.51
C ARG A 799 -9.59 -6.33 -23.51
N LEU A 800 -10.19 -5.52 -24.39
CA LEU A 800 -11.07 -6.01 -25.46
C LEU A 800 -10.32 -6.91 -26.44
N THR A 801 -9.14 -6.48 -26.91
CA THR A 801 -8.28 -7.26 -27.80
C THR A 801 -7.94 -8.62 -27.18
N ASN A 802 -7.54 -8.66 -25.91
CA ASN A 802 -7.21 -9.92 -25.24
C ASN A 802 -8.41 -10.85 -25.13
N LYS A 803 -9.61 -10.32 -24.83
CA LYS A 803 -10.83 -11.12 -24.76
C LYS A 803 -11.20 -11.71 -26.12
N LEU A 804 -11.11 -10.92 -27.19
CA LEU A 804 -11.43 -11.36 -28.54
C LEU A 804 -10.38 -12.35 -29.08
N GLN A 805 -9.11 -12.12 -28.78
CA GLN A 805 -8.04 -13.06 -29.14
C GLN A 805 -8.23 -14.39 -28.42
N ALA A 806 -8.46 -14.37 -27.10
CA ALA A 806 -8.73 -15.59 -26.35
C ALA A 806 -9.95 -16.36 -26.89
N LEU A 807 -11.00 -15.65 -27.30
CA LEU A 807 -12.19 -16.26 -27.89
C LEU A 807 -11.92 -16.86 -29.28
N ALA A 808 -11.10 -16.21 -30.09
CA ALA A 808 -10.68 -16.74 -31.38
C ALA A 808 -9.77 -17.97 -31.20
N ASP A 809 -8.77 -17.89 -30.32
CA ASP A 809 -7.82 -18.96 -30.04
C ASP A 809 -8.52 -20.20 -29.46
N LYS A 810 -9.56 -20.00 -28.65
CA LYS A 810 -10.38 -21.06 -28.05
C LYS A 810 -10.94 -22.05 -29.07
N TYR A 811 -11.32 -21.58 -30.25
CA TYR A 811 -11.91 -22.40 -31.32
C TYR A 811 -11.03 -22.50 -32.57
N ALA A 812 -9.76 -22.08 -32.48
CA ALA A 812 -8.86 -22.04 -33.63
C ALA A 812 -8.36 -23.43 -34.06
N GLN A 813 -8.08 -24.33 -33.10
CA GLN A 813 -7.72 -25.71 -33.38
C GLN A 813 -8.91 -26.62 -33.07
N THR A 814 -9.48 -27.20 -34.12
CA THR A 814 -10.71 -27.99 -34.00
C THR A 814 -10.41 -29.48 -33.84
N TYR A 815 -11.36 -30.25 -33.33
CA TYR A 815 -11.25 -31.71 -33.34
C TYR A 815 -11.16 -32.25 -34.78
N GLY A 816 -11.84 -31.61 -35.74
CA GLY A 816 -11.71 -31.93 -37.15
C GLY A 816 -10.28 -31.76 -37.67
N ASP A 817 -9.60 -30.68 -37.29
CA ASP A 817 -8.20 -30.43 -37.66
C ASP A 817 -7.28 -31.48 -37.05
N ILE A 818 -7.44 -31.76 -35.74
CA ILE A 818 -6.65 -32.77 -35.04
C ILE A 818 -6.86 -34.16 -35.65
N ALA A 819 -8.10 -34.52 -36.00
CA ALA A 819 -8.40 -35.79 -36.64
C ALA A 819 -7.76 -35.91 -38.02
N ASN A 820 -7.82 -34.83 -38.82
CA ASN A 820 -7.18 -34.79 -40.14
C ASN A 820 -5.65 -34.86 -40.04
N GLU A 821 -5.05 -34.12 -39.10
CA GLU A 821 -3.62 -34.15 -38.83
C GLU A 821 -3.19 -35.54 -38.36
N THR A 822 -3.94 -36.15 -37.44
CA THR A 822 -3.71 -37.53 -36.99
C THR A 822 -3.73 -38.49 -38.17
N GLN A 823 -4.73 -38.40 -39.04
CA GLN A 823 -4.82 -39.25 -40.23
C GLN A 823 -3.64 -39.03 -41.18
N GLN A 824 -3.20 -37.79 -41.39
CA GLN A 824 -2.02 -37.49 -42.22
C GLN A 824 -0.74 -38.07 -41.60
N VAL A 825 -0.55 -37.94 -40.29
CA VAL A 825 0.59 -38.49 -39.56
C VAL A 825 0.57 -40.02 -39.59
N GLU A 826 -0.58 -40.64 -39.38
CA GLU A 826 -0.75 -42.09 -39.47
C GLU A 826 -0.40 -42.60 -40.88
N GLN A 827 -0.80 -41.86 -41.93
CA GLN A 827 -0.47 -42.18 -43.31
C GLN A 827 1.03 -42.04 -43.60
N GLN A 828 1.66 -40.96 -43.14
CA GLN A 828 3.12 -40.76 -43.27
C GLN A 828 3.90 -41.85 -42.53
N LEU A 829 3.49 -42.21 -41.31
CA LEU A 829 4.09 -43.29 -40.54
C LEU A 829 3.94 -44.64 -41.27
N ALA A 830 2.76 -44.93 -41.82
CA ALA A 830 2.51 -46.11 -42.64
C ALA A 830 3.39 -46.17 -43.90
N GLU A 831 3.70 -45.03 -44.51
CA GLU A 831 4.62 -44.93 -45.64
C GLU A 831 6.07 -45.23 -45.21
N MET A 832 6.58 -44.56 -44.17
CA MET A 832 7.93 -44.76 -43.63
C MET A 832 8.17 -46.21 -43.15
N MET A 833 7.17 -46.83 -42.53
CA MET A 833 7.24 -48.24 -42.12
C MET A 833 7.45 -49.21 -43.30
N GLY A 834 7.08 -48.81 -44.52
CA GLY A 834 7.31 -49.61 -45.72
C GLY A 834 8.79 -49.75 -46.10
N GLU A 835 9.68 -48.95 -45.51
CA GLU A 835 11.12 -48.96 -45.77
C GLU A 835 11.89 -49.89 -44.81
N LEU A 836 11.22 -50.39 -43.77
CA LEU A 836 11.82 -51.29 -42.78
C LEU A 836 12.03 -52.70 -43.37
N GLN A 837 13.11 -53.37 -42.95
CA GLN A 837 13.43 -54.75 -43.31
C GLN A 837 13.57 -55.61 -42.04
N GLY A 838 13.16 -56.87 -42.10
CA GLY A 838 13.17 -57.80 -40.96
C GLY A 838 12.95 -59.25 -41.39
N SER A 839 12.69 -60.14 -40.43
CA SER A 839 12.31 -61.53 -40.72
C SER A 839 10.92 -61.62 -41.38
N ASP A 840 10.57 -62.77 -41.96
CA ASP A 840 9.26 -62.94 -42.60
C ASP A 840 8.08 -62.66 -41.65
N PHE A 841 8.21 -63.02 -40.37
CA PHE A 841 7.21 -62.72 -39.35
C PHE A 841 7.15 -61.23 -39.00
N ASP A 842 8.30 -60.54 -38.97
CA ASP A 842 8.34 -59.08 -38.77
C ASP A 842 7.66 -58.36 -39.93
N MET A 843 7.90 -58.79 -41.18
CA MET A 843 7.27 -58.20 -42.36
C MET A 843 5.75 -58.43 -42.40
N LEU A 844 5.26 -59.57 -41.90
CA LEU A 844 3.83 -59.81 -41.71
C LEU A 844 3.24 -58.86 -40.65
N GLY A 845 3.95 -58.66 -39.53
CA GLY A 845 3.56 -57.71 -38.48
C GLY A 845 3.52 -56.26 -38.97
N ILE A 846 4.55 -55.82 -39.69
CA ILE A 846 4.64 -54.49 -40.30
C ILE A 846 3.47 -54.26 -41.28
N LYS A 847 3.13 -55.26 -42.10
CA LYS A 847 2.00 -55.17 -43.04
C LYS A 847 0.66 -55.03 -42.32
N ALA A 848 0.47 -55.75 -41.20
CA ALA A 848 -0.74 -55.64 -40.39
C ALA A 848 -0.86 -54.28 -39.71
N LEU A 849 0.23 -53.79 -39.10
CA LEU A 849 0.25 -52.47 -38.44
C LEU A 849 0.04 -51.32 -39.44
N LYS A 850 0.63 -51.42 -40.64
CA LYS A 850 0.39 -50.49 -41.75
C LYS A 850 -1.09 -50.47 -42.17
N GLY A 851 -1.77 -51.62 -42.14
CA GLY A 851 -3.20 -51.69 -42.39
C GLY A 851 -4.02 -50.92 -41.35
N PHE A 852 -3.65 -51.05 -40.06
CA PHE A 852 -4.31 -50.34 -38.95
C PHE A 852 -4.18 -48.82 -39.09
N LEU A 853 -2.96 -48.32 -39.32
CA LEU A 853 -2.67 -46.89 -39.53
C LEU A 853 -3.36 -46.31 -40.79
N GLN A 854 -3.81 -47.15 -41.72
CA GLN A 854 -4.57 -46.73 -42.91
C GLN A 854 -6.10 -46.88 -42.72
N GLY A 855 -6.57 -47.10 -41.48
CA GLY A 855 -7.98 -47.26 -41.16
C GLY A 855 -8.60 -48.58 -41.64
N LYS A 856 -7.80 -49.61 -41.97
CA LYS A 856 -8.32 -50.93 -42.33
C LYS A 856 -8.59 -51.75 -41.07
N ALA A 857 -9.81 -52.25 -40.95
CA ALA A 857 -10.14 -53.24 -39.92
C ALA A 857 -9.32 -54.52 -40.12
N LEU A 858 -8.84 -55.12 -39.02
CA LEU A 858 -8.20 -56.43 -39.05
C LEU A 858 -9.20 -57.44 -39.63
N ALA A 859 -8.90 -57.95 -40.83
CA ALA A 859 -9.45 -59.23 -41.25
C ALA A 859 -8.84 -60.26 -40.29
N GLY A 860 -9.61 -60.66 -39.27
CA GLY A 860 -9.19 -61.69 -38.32
C GLY A 860 -8.65 -62.88 -39.09
N GLY A 861 -7.41 -63.26 -38.81
CA GLY A 861 -6.79 -64.44 -39.41
C GLY A 861 -7.69 -65.64 -39.15
N GLN A 862 -8.30 -66.16 -40.21
CA GLN A 862 -8.72 -67.55 -40.22
C GLN A 862 -7.43 -68.37 -40.16
N HIS A 863 -7.09 -68.82 -38.96
CA HIS A 863 -6.18 -69.94 -38.78
C HIS A 863 -6.91 -71.20 -39.26
N GLU A 864 -6.48 -71.72 -40.41
CA GLU A 864 -6.41 -73.18 -40.63
C GLU A 864 -5.05 -73.69 -40.14
#